data_AF-A0A0F5L646-F1
#
_entry.id   AF-A0A0F5L646-F1
#
_cell.length_a   1.000
_cell.length_b   1.000
_cell.length_c   1.000
_cell.angle_alpha   90.00
_cell.angle_beta   90.00
_cell.angle_gamma   90.00
#
_symmetry.space_group_name_H-M   'P 1'
#
loop_
_entity.id
_entity.type
_entity.pdbx_description
1 polymer ?
#
loop_
_entity_poly.entity_id
_entity_poly.type
_entity_poly.pdbx_seq_one_letter_code
_entity_poly.pdbx_strand_id
1 'polypeptide(L)'
;MTEGNRHMHLLLVDGSGYIFRAFHALPPLNRKSDGLPVGCVQGFCNMLFKLTQDMDIDEPPTHMAVIFDHSAKTFRDNIYSEYKAHRPPAPEELVPQFPLTRSATRAFSIPAIEMEGWEADDIMATYACQAKARGWKVTIASSDKDLMQLVEPDGSIRLLDTIPRPGQPPLRWIGPDEVFTKFGVTPDKVIDVQALCGDAVDNVPGVPGIGVKTAAELINTYGNLETLLERATEIKQNARREKLIANAELARISKKLVTLEQSVPVEIDLDGLVRQPISPGTLFPFLKAMEFATITKRLAGLLEANPDDFEADPDLRAGGADAPASLKSTSLSVAKAKLAAQTVPGSGPAKFAAEEHARIKAIPVDYDAYEIVNTPERLAAWVQKIWDVGRVSIDTETTGLDPQQADLVGICLSTQIGEGCYVPVGHVLPGDLLAGGGLVEGQLPIRDVLDALKPVIEAPSILKIGQNIKYDMEIFWRYGINLAPIDDTMLISYALDGPRYNGMDVLADHWLGHKTITFSELAGTGKSQKTFDQLDIAAAARYAAEDADVTLRLWHVLKPRLAAENATTLYETLERPLAPVLARMEARGITVDRQILARLSGDFSQRAAAFEAEAYELAGQSFNLGSPKQLGEILFDKMGIEGGTKTKTGAWSTGADVLEDLALKGVPLARTIVDWRQLTKLKGTYTDALPTYMNPRTGRVHTSYSQASVLTGRLSSNDPNLQNIPVRTADGRKIRTAFVAAPGKVLISADYSQIELRVLAHIADIQALKDAFEEGLDIHAMTASEMFNVPVEGMPSEVRRRAKAINFGIIYGISAFGLANQLGIARGEAGDYIKTYFERFPGIRDYMDEQKVKVKADGYVTTIFGRKIQFPNANSGNPSERSFVERASINAPIQGSAADIIRRAMIRMEPELKKAKIDADMLLQVHDELIFEVPEGTEDQAIPVIKRVMENAAEPAVRLTVPIQVDAHAAKNWDEAH
;
A
#
# COMPACT_ATOMS: atom_id res chain seq x y z
N MET A 1 5.84 -11.25 56.70
CA MET A 1 6.59 -10.68 55.56
C MET A 1 6.86 -9.23 55.88
N THR A 2 8.12 -8.82 55.93
CA THR A 2 8.55 -7.44 56.22
C THR A 2 8.13 -6.49 55.08
N GLU A 3 7.72 -5.27 55.41
CA GLU A 3 7.19 -4.26 54.45
C GLU A 3 8.13 -3.95 53.27
N GLY A 4 9.44 -4.22 53.38
CA GLY A 4 10.43 -3.96 52.33
C GLY A 4 10.39 -4.87 51.10
N ASN A 5 9.73 -6.04 51.17
CA ASN A 5 9.73 -7.00 50.04
C ASN A 5 8.58 -6.79 49.04
N ARG A 6 7.67 -5.83 49.30
CA ARG A 6 6.43 -5.63 48.51
C ARG A 6 6.61 -4.86 47.20
N HIS A 7 7.82 -4.36 46.91
CA HIS A 7 8.14 -3.52 45.75
C HIS A 7 9.33 -4.02 44.92
N MET A 8 9.78 -5.27 45.10
CA MET A 8 10.90 -5.81 44.30
C MET A 8 10.39 -6.39 42.99
N HIS A 9 11.00 -5.96 41.88
CA HIS A 9 10.61 -6.33 40.53
C HIS A 9 11.85 -6.63 39.68
N LEU A 10 11.92 -7.85 39.16
CA LEU A 10 12.98 -8.34 38.28
C LEU A 10 12.53 -8.31 36.81
N LEU A 11 13.32 -7.65 35.96
CA LEU A 11 13.18 -7.67 34.50
C LEU A 11 14.25 -8.56 33.86
N LEU A 12 13.84 -9.65 33.24
CA LEU A 12 14.73 -10.53 32.47
C LEU A 12 14.50 -10.29 30.98
N VAL A 13 15.56 -10.01 30.24
CA VAL A 13 15.49 -9.76 28.80
C VAL A 13 16.13 -10.91 28.05
N ASP A 14 15.40 -11.47 27.10
CA ASP A 14 15.90 -12.48 26.16
C ASP A 14 16.81 -11.80 25.13
N GLY A 15 18.12 -11.80 25.42
CA GLY A 15 19.14 -11.19 24.59
C GLY A 15 19.28 -11.87 23.23
N SER A 16 19.18 -13.20 23.19
CA SER A 16 19.21 -14.00 21.96
C SER A 16 18.07 -13.61 21.02
N GLY A 17 16.83 -13.57 21.51
CA GLY A 17 15.67 -13.13 20.74
C GLY A 17 15.79 -11.68 20.27
N TYR A 18 16.36 -10.79 21.09
CA TYR A 18 16.59 -9.39 20.72
C TYR A 18 17.64 -9.23 19.62
N ILE A 19 18.70 -10.05 19.60
CA ILE A 19 19.74 -10.04 18.56
C ILE A 19 19.13 -10.36 17.19
N PHE A 20 18.42 -11.49 17.05
CA PHE A 20 17.82 -11.85 15.76
C PHE A 20 16.78 -10.83 15.31
N ARG A 21 15.99 -10.30 16.24
CA ARG A 21 15.03 -9.23 15.94
C ARG A 21 15.72 -7.96 15.46
N ALA A 22 16.79 -7.52 16.13
CA ALA A 22 17.55 -6.33 15.73
C ALA A 22 18.20 -6.50 14.35
N PHE A 23 18.73 -7.69 14.07
CA PHE A 23 19.33 -8.04 12.77
C PHE A 23 18.32 -7.97 11.63
N HIS A 24 17.07 -8.41 11.84
CA HIS A 24 16.02 -8.37 10.82
C HIS A 24 15.25 -7.05 10.75
N ALA A 25 15.31 -6.21 11.79
CA ALA A 25 14.55 -4.96 11.87
C ALA A 25 15.24 -3.77 11.16
N LEU A 26 16.56 -3.79 11.04
CA LEU A 26 17.34 -2.74 10.40
C LEU A 26 17.99 -3.24 9.11
N PRO A 27 18.17 -2.37 8.10
CA PRO A 27 18.96 -2.73 6.92
C PRO A 27 20.42 -3.04 7.31
N PRO A 28 21.16 -3.80 6.49
CA PRO A 28 22.59 -4.06 6.72
C PRO A 28 23.35 -2.74 6.85
N LEU A 29 24.03 -2.56 7.99
CA LEU A 29 24.80 -1.35 8.32
C LEU A 29 26.20 -1.78 8.74
N ASN A 30 27.20 -1.14 8.14
CA ASN A 30 28.61 -1.41 8.40
C ASN A 30 29.27 -0.19 9.04
N ARG A 31 30.19 -0.44 9.97
CA ARG A 31 31.07 0.57 10.56
C ARG A 31 31.96 1.15 9.47
N LYS A 32 32.12 2.47 9.43
CA LYS A 32 32.74 3.16 8.27
C LYS A 32 34.25 2.97 8.23
N SER A 33 34.90 2.78 9.37
CA SER A 33 36.35 2.65 9.47
C SER A 33 36.92 1.33 8.94
N ASP A 34 36.21 0.21 9.09
CA ASP A 34 36.72 -1.13 8.73
C ASP A 34 35.69 -2.06 8.07
N GLY A 35 34.47 -1.59 7.84
CA GLY A 35 33.43 -2.38 7.19
C GLY A 35 32.79 -3.45 8.08
N LEU A 36 33.08 -3.47 9.38
CA LEU A 36 32.48 -4.41 10.34
C LEU A 36 30.95 -4.24 10.35
N PRO A 37 30.15 -5.31 10.11
CA PRO A 37 28.71 -5.24 10.27
C PRO A 37 28.34 -4.86 11.70
N VAL A 38 27.52 -3.83 11.88
CA VAL A 38 27.12 -3.29 13.19
C VAL A 38 25.62 -2.97 13.29
N GLY A 39 24.85 -3.25 12.24
CA GLY A 39 23.40 -2.96 12.19
C GLY A 39 22.60 -3.64 13.29
N CYS A 40 22.90 -4.90 13.60
CA CYS A 40 22.26 -5.61 14.72
C CYS A 40 22.61 -4.95 16.05
N VAL A 41 23.88 -4.58 16.26
CA VAL A 41 24.33 -3.93 17.50
C VAL A 41 23.62 -2.59 17.70
N GLN A 42 23.45 -1.81 16.63
CA GLN A 42 22.72 -0.54 16.70
C GLN A 42 21.23 -0.74 17.01
N GLY A 43 20.58 -1.70 16.37
CA GLY A 43 19.19 -2.06 16.65
C GLY A 43 18.99 -2.52 18.08
N PHE A 44 19.89 -3.38 18.55
CA PHE A 44 19.90 -3.91 19.92
C PHE A 44 20.04 -2.78 20.96
N CYS A 45 20.96 -1.82 20.76
CA CYS A 45 21.10 -0.66 21.64
C CYS A 45 19.83 0.20 21.69
N ASN A 46 19.19 0.43 20.54
CA ASN A 46 17.92 1.18 20.49
C ASN A 46 16.80 0.46 21.24
N MET A 47 16.73 -0.86 21.11
CA MET A 47 15.70 -1.69 21.73
C MET A 47 15.89 -1.79 23.24
N LEU A 48 17.12 -1.97 23.73
CA LEU A 48 17.41 -1.93 25.16
C LEU A 48 17.09 -0.57 25.77
N PHE A 49 17.53 0.51 25.11
CA PHE A 49 17.26 1.86 25.59
C PHE A 49 15.75 2.14 25.65
N LYS A 50 15.01 1.80 24.59
CA LYS A 50 13.56 1.97 24.56
C LYS A 50 12.87 1.14 25.65
N LEU A 51 13.26 -0.13 25.83
CA LEU A 51 12.71 -0.98 26.88
C LEU A 51 12.91 -0.37 28.27
N THR A 52 14.10 0.18 28.55
CA THR A 52 14.34 0.85 29.84
C THR A 52 13.42 2.06 30.05
N GLN A 53 13.19 2.88 29.01
CA GLN A 53 12.25 4.01 29.10
C GLN A 53 10.80 3.57 29.28
N ASP A 54 10.37 2.58 28.50
CA ASP A 54 9.01 2.05 28.51
C ASP A 54 8.66 1.43 29.88
N MET A 55 9.64 0.84 30.56
CA MET A 55 9.47 0.25 31.89
C MET A 55 9.56 1.27 33.04
N ASP A 56 9.94 2.52 32.79
CA ASP A 56 10.07 3.56 33.82
C ASP A 56 8.78 4.35 34.11
N ILE A 57 7.68 4.05 33.40
CA ILE A 57 6.46 4.89 33.37
C ILE A 57 5.48 4.61 34.54
N ASP A 58 5.51 3.43 35.17
CA ASP A 58 4.57 3.05 36.25
C ASP A 58 5.25 2.45 37.50
N GLU A 59 5.87 1.27 37.36
CA GLU A 59 6.57 0.53 38.43
C GLU A 59 7.95 0.11 37.90
N PRO A 60 9.00 0.94 38.08
CA PRO A 60 10.30 0.69 37.48
C PRO A 60 10.94 -0.57 38.08
N PRO A 61 11.50 -1.47 37.26
CA PRO A 61 12.14 -2.67 37.77
C PRO A 61 13.37 -2.31 38.60
N THR A 62 13.46 -2.91 39.79
CA THR A 62 14.59 -2.73 40.71
C THR A 62 15.79 -3.57 40.32
N HIS A 63 15.56 -4.67 39.59
CA HIS A 63 16.59 -5.58 39.12
C HIS A 63 16.43 -5.86 37.63
N MET A 64 17.53 -6.02 36.90
CA MET A 64 17.51 -6.27 35.46
C MET A 64 18.71 -7.11 35.01
N ALA A 65 18.48 -8.04 34.07
CA ALA A 65 19.54 -8.76 33.38
C ALA A 65 19.17 -9.04 31.92
N VAL A 66 20.17 -9.11 31.04
CA VAL A 66 20.00 -9.63 29.69
C VAL A 66 20.69 -10.99 29.60
N ILE A 67 19.93 -12.01 29.19
CA ILE A 67 20.40 -13.39 29.14
C ILE A 67 20.65 -13.78 27.68
N PHE A 68 21.79 -14.41 27.40
CA PHE A 68 22.20 -14.84 26.07
C PHE A 68 22.49 -16.35 26.05
N ASP A 69 22.34 -16.96 24.87
CA ASP A 69 22.84 -18.31 24.64
C ASP A 69 24.37 -18.31 24.47
N HIS A 70 25.04 -19.29 25.09
CA HIS A 70 26.50 -19.41 25.09
C HIS A 70 27.06 -20.17 23.86
N SER A 71 26.42 -21.26 23.41
CA SER A 71 26.77 -21.99 22.17
C SER A 71 25.77 -23.11 21.84
N ALA A 72 25.91 -23.77 20.68
CA ALA A 72 24.92 -24.67 20.09
C ALA A 72 24.72 -26.05 20.77
N LYS A 73 25.55 -26.45 21.74
CA LYS A 73 25.38 -27.75 22.44
C LYS A 73 24.97 -27.55 23.89
N THR A 74 23.88 -28.17 24.28
CA THR A 74 23.27 -28.09 25.61
C THR A 74 22.98 -29.51 26.12
N PHE A 75 22.47 -29.62 27.35
CA PHE A 75 22.05 -30.93 27.86
C PHE A 75 20.91 -31.57 27.02
N ARG A 76 20.15 -30.78 26.24
CA ARG A 76 19.06 -31.27 25.38
C ARG A 76 19.56 -32.10 24.20
N ASP A 77 20.78 -31.84 23.71
CA ASP A 77 21.43 -32.69 22.68
C ASP A 77 21.67 -34.12 23.15
N ASN A 78 21.88 -34.32 24.46
CA ASN A 78 22.02 -35.66 25.06
C ASN A 78 20.67 -36.38 25.18
N ILE A 79 19.56 -35.63 25.17
CA ILE A 79 18.19 -36.17 25.25
C ILE A 79 17.70 -36.56 23.86
N TYR A 80 17.97 -35.73 22.84
CA TYR A 80 17.56 -35.97 21.46
C TYR A 80 18.56 -35.36 20.48
N SER A 81 19.29 -36.21 19.75
CA SER A 81 20.41 -35.79 18.89
C SER A 81 20.02 -34.95 17.68
N GLU A 82 18.74 -34.94 17.27
CA GLU A 82 18.26 -34.09 16.18
C GLU A 82 17.68 -32.76 16.67
N TYR A 83 17.70 -32.48 17.98
CA TYR A 83 17.23 -31.21 18.53
C TYR A 83 18.04 -30.05 17.95
N LYS A 84 17.35 -29.03 17.40
CA LYS A 84 17.94 -27.88 16.67
C LYS A 84 18.91 -28.24 15.53
N ALA A 85 19.02 -29.51 15.12
CA ALA A 85 20.01 -29.98 14.14
C ALA A 85 19.80 -29.43 12.72
N HIS A 86 18.57 -29.03 12.39
CA HIS A 86 18.23 -28.41 11.10
C HIS A 86 18.27 -26.87 11.13
N ARG A 87 18.63 -26.25 12.26
CA ARG A 87 18.74 -24.80 12.35
C ARG A 87 19.92 -24.36 11.47
N PRO A 88 19.69 -23.48 10.48
CA PRO A 88 20.79 -22.97 9.65
C PRO A 88 21.81 -22.26 10.56
N PRO A 89 23.11 -22.30 10.21
CA PRO A 89 24.11 -21.52 10.93
C PRO A 89 23.72 -20.04 10.91
N ALA A 90 24.12 -19.31 11.96
CA ALA A 90 23.90 -17.87 12.00
C ALA A 90 24.51 -17.22 10.74
N PRO A 91 23.84 -16.22 10.12
CA PRO A 91 24.37 -15.52 8.96
C PRO A 91 25.78 -15.01 9.23
N GLU A 92 26.69 -15.12 8.24
CA GLU A 92 28.10 -14.73 8.40
C GLU A 92 28.27 -13.29 8.90
N GLU A 93 27.36 -12.38 8.51
CA GLU A 93 27.33 -10.99 8.95
C GLU A 93 26.89 -10.80 10.41
N LEU A 94 26.12 -11.73 10.97
CA LEU A 94 25.64 -11.68 12.36
C LEU A 94 26.68 -12.23 13.35
N VAL A 95 27.48 -13.21 12.93
CA VAL A 95 28.53 -13.85 13.75
C VAL A 95 29.45 -12.83 14.46
N PRO A 96 30.03 -11.82 13.79
CA PRO A 96 30.91 -10.85 14.46
C PRO A 96 30.16 -9.89 15.40
N GLN A 97 28.83 -9.82 15.34
CA GLN A 97 28.01 -8.90 16.13
C GLN A 97 27.58 -9.47 17.49
N PHE A 98 27.59 -10.80 17.66
CA PHE A 98 27.28 -11.45 18.94
C PHE A 98 28.12 -10.96 20.14
N PRO A 99 29.48 -10.88 20.07
CA PRO A 99 30.26 -10.34 21.17
C PRO A 99 29.98 -8.85 21.39
N LEU A 100 29.69 -8.10 20.34
CA LEU A 100 29.41 -6.66 20.43
C LEU A 100 28.08 -6.36 21.13
N THR A 101 27.06 -7.20 20.99
CA THR A 101 25.79 -7.03 21.74
C THR A 101 25.97 -7.31 23.24
N ARG A 102 26.87 -8.22 23.62
CA ARG A 102 27.25 -8.43 25.03
C ARG A 102 27.98 -7.22 25.58
N SER A 103 28.91 -6.66 24.81
CA SER A 103 29.57 -5.39 25.15
C SER A 103 28.59 -4.23 25.25
N ALA A 104 27.60 -4.16 24.35
CA ALA A 104 26.53 -3.16 24.41
C ALA A 104 25.73 -3.27 25.72
N THR A 105 25.29 -4.47 26.11
CA THR A 105 24.57 -4.68 27.38
C THR A 105 25.37 -4.17 28.58
N ARG A 106 26.67 -4.50 28.65
CA ARG A 106 27.56 -4.02 29.73
C ARG A 106 27.73 -2.50 29.69
N ALA A 107 27.81 -1.90 28.50
CA ALA A 107 27.92 -0.45 28.33
C ALA A 107 26.68 0.30 28.85
N PHE A 108 25.50 -0.32 28.79
CA PHE A 108 24.27 0.17 29.40
C PHE A 108 24.16 -0.10 30.92
N SER A 109 25.25 -0.53 31.58
CA SER A 109 25.28 -0.90 32.99
C SER A 109 24.36 -2.08 33.36
N ILE A 110 24.07 -2.97 32.42
CA ILE A 110 23.20 -4.15 32.65
C ILE A 110 24.07 -5.42 32.69
N PRO A 111 23.84 -6.36 33.63
CA PRO A 111 24.46 -7.68 33.61
C PRO A 111 24.14 -8.44 32.30
N ALA A 112 25.19 -8.87 31.60
CA ALA A 112 25.10 -9.76 30.44
C ALA A 112 25.48 -11.18 30.87
N ILE A 113 24.49 -12.07 30.93
CA ILE A 113 24.64 -13.41 31.51
C ILE A 113 24.49 -14.47 30.40
N GLU A 114 25.43 -15.40 30.36
CA GLU A 114 25.41 -16.60 29.52
C GLU A 114 26.18 -17.70 30.26
N MET A 115 25.75 -18.95 30.13
CA MET A 115 26.40 -20.08 30.81
C MET A 115 26.56 -21.25 29.85
N GLU A 116 27.73 -21.87 29.89
CA GLU A 116 27.99 -23.07 29.10
C GLU A 116 27.09 -24.23 29.55
N GLY A 117 26.54 -24.97 28.58
CA GLY A 117 25.69 -26.14 28.83
C GLY A 117 24.21 -25.86 29.07
N TRP A 118 23.81 -24.59 29.20
CA TRP A 118 22.43 -24.16 29.48
C TRP A 118 21.92 -23.18 28.41
N GLU A 119 20.61 -23.21 28.15
CA GLU A 119 19.97 -22.24 27.25
C GLU A 119 19.57 -20.98 28.03
N ALA A 120 19.45 -19.86 27.31
CA ALA A 120 19.00 -18.60 27.91
C ALA A 120 17.66 -18.76 28.64
N ASP A 121 16.76 -19.59 28.11
CA ASP A 121 15.45 -19.85 28.69
C ASP A 121 15.52 -20.57 30.05
N ASP A 122 16.48 -21.49 30.23
CA ASP A 122 16.69 -22.20 31.52
C ASP A 122 17.25 -21.26 32.59
N ILE A 123 18.17 -20.37 32.18
CA ILE A 123 18.74 -19.36 33.08
C ILE A 123 17.64 -18.37 33.50
N MET A 124 16.80 -17.92 32.55
CA MET A 124 15.64 -17.07 32.84
C MET A 124 14.63 -17.76 33.76
N ALA A 125 14.31 -19.03 33.50
CA ALA A 125 13.41 -19.82 34.34
C ALA A 125 13.93 -19.93 35.78
N THR A 126 15.22 -20.18 35.94
CA THR A 126 15.89 -20.26 37.24
C THR A 126 15.78 -18.94 38.01
N TYR A 127 16.13 -17.81 37.39
CA TYR A 127 16.01 -16.50 38.04
C TYR A 127 14.56 -16.13 38.37
N ALA A 128 13.62 -16.43 37.48
CA ALA A 128 12.20 -16.18 37.70
C ALA A 128 11.67 -16.96 38.92
N CYS A 129 12.03 -18.25 39.04
CA CYS A 129 11.66 -19.08 40.18
C CYS A 129 12.33 -18.62 41.49
N GLN A 130 13.61 -18.26 41.46
CA GLN A 130 14.30 -17.72 42.65
C GLN A 130 13.65 -16.40 43.13
N ALA A 131 13.31 -15.51 42.20
CA ALA A 131 12.70 -14.22 42.52
C ALA A 131 11.28 -14.40 43.06
N LYS A 132 10.48 -15.28 42.44
CA LYS A 132 9.15 -15.67 42.94
C LYS A 132 9.22 -16.25 44.35
N ALA A 133 10.19 -17.11 44.65
CA ALA A 133 10.37 -17.67 45.99
C ALA A 133 10.66 -16.61 47.06
N ARG A 134 11.28 -15.48 46.67
CA ARG A 134 11.46 -14.29 47.52
C ARG A 134 10.23 -13.36 47.54
N GLY A 135 9.18 -13.66 46.79
CA GLY A 135 7.94 -12.87 46.68
C GLY A 135 8.05 -11.66 45.75
N TRP A 136 9.03 -11.65 44.83
CA TRP A 136 9.24 -10.56 43.88
C TRP A 136 8.33 -10.72 42.66
N LYS A 137 8.00 -9.60 42.01
CA LYS A 137 7.40 -9.63 40.68
C LYS A 137 8.47 -9.91 39.63
N VAL A 138 8.13 -10.64 38.58
CA VAL A 138 9.03 -10.94 37.47
C VAL A 138 8.37 -10.59 36.14
N THR A 139 9.09 -9.85 35.31
CA THR A 139 8.74 -9.62 33.91
C THR A 139 9.80 -10.21 33.01
N ILE A 140 9.38 -11.07 32.11
CA ILE A 140 10.26 -11.69 31.11
C ILE A 140 9.97 -11.03 29.76
N ALA A 141 10.87 -10.19 29.27
CA ALA A 141 10.76 -9.52 27.99
C ALA A 141 11.18 -10.45 26.85
N SER A 142 10.30 -11.39 26.50
CA SER A 142 10.44 -12.30 25.37
C SER A 142 9.08 -12.60 24.73
N SER A 143 9.11 -12.99 23.46
CA SER A 143 7.96 -13.56 22.75
C SER A 143 8.01 -15.09 22.65
N ASP A 144 9.05 -15.72 23.22
CA ASP A 144 9.20 -17.17 23.17
C ASP A 144 8.01 -17.84 23.85
N LYS A 145 7.50 -18.87 23.16
CA LYS A 145 6.35 -19.62 23.60
C LYS A 145 6.71 -20.59 24.73
N ASP A 146 7.97 -21.02 24.84
CA ASP A 146 8.39 -22.01 25.83
C ASP A 146 8.41 -21.39 27.24
N LEU A 147 8.79 -20.11 27.34
CA LEU A 147 8.73 -19.31 28.58
C LEU A 147 7.30 -19.09 29.09
N MET A 148 6.26 -19.35 28.28
CA MET A 148 4.86 -19.23 28.72
C MET A 148 4.49 -20.24 29.81
N GLN A 149 5.28 -21.32 29.97
CA GLN A 149 5.13 -22.28 31.07
C GLN A 149 5.45 -21.68 32.45
N LEU A 150 6.13 -20.53 32.51
CA LEU A 150 6.48 -19.82 33.74
C LEU A 150 5.43 -18.79 34.17
N VAL A 151 4.42 -18.52 33.34
CA VAL A 151 3.39 -17.51 33.64
C VAL A 151 2.55 -17.97 34.83
N GLU A 152 2.38 -17.09 35.81
CA GLU A 152 1.67 -17.41 37.03
C GLU A 152 0.24 -16.82 37.05
N PRO A 153 -0.76 -17.57 37.56
CA PRO A 153 -2.14 -17.09 37.64
C PRO A 153 -2.34 -15.80 38.45
N ASP A 154 -1.50 -15.59 39.47
CA ASP A 154 -1.54 -14.42 40.34
C ASP A 154 -0.80 -13.20 39.76
N GLY A 155 -0.20 -13.35 38.57
CA GLY A 155 0.56 -12.30 37.90
C GLY A 155 1.96 -12.05 38.49
N SER A 156 2.45 -12.91 39.40
CA SER A 156 3.80 -12.80 39.96
C SER A 156 4.90 -12.97 38.90
N ILE A 157 4.64 -13.77 37.85
CA ILE A 157 5.49 -13.88 36.66
C ILE A 157 4.63 -13.63 35.42
N ARG A 158 5.04 -12.66 34.59
CA ARG A 158 4.39 -12.34 33.30
C ARG A 158 5.42 -12.18 32.19
N LEU A 159 4.99 -12.43 30.96
CA LEU A 159 5.80 -12.16 29.77
C LEU A 159 5.41 -10.81 29.16
N LEU A 160 6.39 -10.15 28.54
CA LEU A 160 6.23 -8.89 27.83
C LEU A 160 6.71 -9.07 26.38
N ASP A 161 5.77 -9.17 25.46
CA ASP A 161 6.04 -9.19 24.02
C ASP A 161 6.22 -7.74 23.55
N THR A 162 7.47 -7.39 23.24
CA THR A 162 7.87 -6.04 22.81
C THR A 162 7.87 -5.88 21.28
N ILE A 163 7.29 -6.84 20.54
CA ILE A 163 7.21 -6.78 19.08
C ILE A 163 6.02 -5.88 18.67
N PRO A 164 6.27 -4.72 18.05
CA PRO A 164 5.18 -3.85 17.59
C PRO A 164 4.41 -4.51 16.45
N ARG A 165 3.07 -4.47 16.53
CA ARG A 165 2.17 -4.99 15.49
C ARG A 165 1.16 -3.91 15.10
N PRO A 166 0.87 -3.69 13.81
CA PRO A 166 -0.12 -2.70 13.39
C PRO A 166 -1.48 -2.92 14.06
N GLY A 167 -2.05 -1.85 14.63
CA GLY A 167 -3.35 -1.90 15.31
C GLY A 167 -3.34 -2.54 16.71
N GLN A 168 -2.17 -2.80 17.28
CA GLN A 168 -2.01 -3.33 18.65
C GLN A 168 -1.11 -2.40 19.48
N PRO A 169 -1.25 -2.40 20.82
CA PRO A 169 -0.37 -1.63 21.69
C PRO A 169 1.10 -2.06 21.50
N PRO A 170 2.06 -1.11 21.62
CA PRO A 170 3.48 -1.38 21.38
C PRO A 170 4.12 -2.36 22.37
N LEU A 171 3.51 -2.52 23.54
CA LEU A 171 3.86 -3.50 24.57
C LEU A 171 2.66 -4.40 24.81
N ARG A 172 2.84 -5.71 24.63
CA ARG A 172 1.79 -6.68 24.87
C ARG A 172 2.15 -7.59 26.03
N TRP A 173 1.40 -7.45 27.11
CA TRP A 173 1.51 -8.35 28.25
C TRP A 173 0.91 -9.71 27.93
N ILE A 174 1.62 -10.77 28.31
CA ILE A 174 1.17 -12.15 28.21
C ILE A 174 1.00 -12.66 29.65
N GLY A 175 -0.26 -12.78 30.06
CA GLY A 175 -0.69 -13.46 31.26
C GLY A 175 -1.41 -14.79 30.96
N PRO A 176 -2.05 -15.38 31.97
CA PRO A 176 -2.72 -16.68 31.85
C PRO A 176 -3.77 -16.74 30.72
N ASP A 177 -4.50 -15.65 30.50
CA ASP A 177 -5.56 -15.57 29.48
C ASP A 177 -4.99 -15.58 28.06
N GLU A 178 -3.87 -14.88 27.83
CA GLU A 178 -3.17 -14.89 26.55
C GLU A 178 -2.54 -16.26 26.27
N VAL A 179 -2.01 -16.93 27.31
CA VAL A 179 -1.52 -18.31 27.21
C VAL A 179 -2.67 -19.25 26.84
N PHE A 180 -3.81 -19.14 27.50
CA PHE A 180 -5.00 -19.93 27.19
C PHE A 180 -5.51 -19.67 25.78
N THR A 181 -5.51 -18.42 25.33
CA THR A 181 -5.89 -18.06 23.95
C THR A 181 -4.97 -18.72 22.90
N LYS A 182 -3.67 -18.81 23.20
CA LYS A 182 -2.67 -19.38 22.28
C LYS A 182 -2.68 -20.91 22.27
N PHE A 183 -2.75 -21.54 23.43
CA PHE A 183 -2.58 -22.99 23.58
C PHE A 183 -3.86 -23.75 23.92
N GLY A 184 -4.95 -23.08 24.29
CA GLY A 184 -6.20 -23.71 24.74
C GLY A 184 -6.10 -24.35 26.14
N VAL A 185 -5.02 -24.09 26.88
CA VAL A 185 -4.74 -24.60 28.23
C VAL A 185 -4.08 -23.52 29.09
N THR A 186 -4.13 -23.68 30.41
CA THR A 186 -3.43 -22.82 31.38
C THR A 186 -1.91 -23.08 31.36
N PRO A 187 -1.09 -22.12 31.86
CA PRO A 187 0.38 -22.22 31.86
C PRO A 187 0.95 -23.55 32.38
N ASP A 188 0.35 -24.12 33.43
CA ASP A 188 0.76 -25.40 34.06
C ASP A 188 0.65 -26.62 33.12
N LYS A 189 -0.05 -26.48 32.00
CA LYS A 189 -0.28 -27.55 31.00
C LYS A 189 0.38 -27.28 29.65
N VAL A 190 1.07 -26.15 29.49
CA VAL A 190 1.72 -25.77 28.22
C VAL A 190 2.74 -26.83 27.79
N ILE A 191 3.53 -27.33 28.75
CA ILE A 191 4.52 -28.40 28.54
C ILE A 191 3.86 -29.65 27.92
N ASP A 192 2.73 -30.09 28.47
CA ASP A 192 2.04 -31.30 27.99
C ASP A 192 1.45 -31.10 26.58
N VAL A 193 0.95 -29.90 26.27
CA VAL A 193 0.43 -29.57 24.92
C VAL A 193 1.57 -29.53 23.90
N GLN A 194 2.69 -28.90 24.24
CA GLN A 194 3.88 -28.83 23.38
C GLN A 194 4.51 -30.20 23.15
N ALA A 195 4.53 -31.04 24.18
CA ALA A 195 5.00 -32.43 24.07
C ALA A 195 4.20 -33.25 23.05
N LEU A 196 2.92 -32.95 22.85
CA LEU A 196 2.06 -33.63 21.88
C LEU A 196 2.15 -33.03 20.48
N CYS A 197 2.17 -31.70 20.35
CA CYS A 197 2.16 -31.06 19.03
C CYS A 197 3.55 -30.94 18.40
N GLY A 198 4.61 -31.04 19.20
CA GLY A 198 5.98 -30.83 18.77
C GLY A 198 6.26 -29.37 18.38
N ASP A 199 7.47 -29.16 17.89
CA ASP A 199 7.94 -27.90 17.35
C ASP A 199 8.89 -28.12 16.17
N ALA A 200 8.47 -27.67 14.99
CA ALA A 200 9.28 -27.80 13.79
C ALA A 200 10.51 -26.87 13.79
N VAL A 201 10.49 -25.75 14.53
CA VAL A 201 11.60 -24.79 14.55
C VAL A 201 12.82 -25.36 15.25
N ASP A 202 12.61 -25.98 16.41
CA ASP A 202 13.67 -26.61 17.22
C ASP A 202 13.75 -28.12 17.03
N ASN A 203 13.02 -28.66 16.06
CA ASN A 203 12.95 -30.09 15.75
C ASN A 203 12.53 -30.96 16.96
N VAL A 204 11.57 -30.47 17.74
CA VAL A 204 10.89 -31.25 18.78
C VAL A 204 9.83 -32.13 18.10
N PRO A 205 9.92 -33.47 18.20
CA PRO A 205 9.20 -34.37 17.30
C PRO A 205 7.68 -34.41 17.52
N GLY A 206 7.22 -34.34 18.78
CA GLY A 206 5.81 -34.47 19.14
C GLY A 206 5.18 -35.79 18.67
N VAL A 207 3.85 -35.81 18.53
CA VAL A 207 3.08 -36.93 17.98
C VAL A 207 2.58 -36.58 16.57
N PRO A 208 3.00 -37.31 15.52
CA PRO A 208 2.67 -36.98 14.14
C PRO A 208 1.17 -36.82 13.86
N GLY A 209 0.78 -35.63 13.39
CA GLY A 209 -0.60 -35.31 13.04
C GLY A 209 -1.47 -34.85 14.20
N ILE A 210 -0.89 -34.58 15.38
CA ILE A 210 -1.57 -33.88 16.47
C ILE A 210 -1.13 -32.41 16.45
N GLY A 211 -2.04 -31.49 16.15
CA GLY A 211 -1.79 -30.05 16.25
C GLY A 211 -2.19 -29.49 17.62
N VAL A 212 -1.82 -28.23 17.90
CA VAL A 212 -2.07 -27.53 19.18
C VAL A 212 -3.51 -27.66 19.68
N LYS A 213 -4.51 -27.47 18.80
CA LYS A 213 -5.94 -27.58 19.19
C LYS A 213 -6.31 -28.98 19.68
N THR A 214 -5.83 -30.02 19.00
CA THR A 214 -6.11 -31.41 19.36
C THR A 214 -5.33 -31.82 20.61
N ALA A 215 -4.08 -31.36 20.75
CA ALA A 215 -3.30 -31.54 21.96
C ALA A 215 -4.01 -30.91 23.18
N ALA A 216 -4.49 -29.67 23.05
CA ALA A 216 -5.24 -28.98 24.09
C ALA A 216 -6.52 -29.71 24.50
N GLU A 217 -7.31 -30.18 23.52
CA GLU A 217 -8.52 -30.98 23.77
C GLU A 217 -8.20 -32.24 24.59
N LEU A 218 -7.15 -32.98 24.20
CA LEU A 218 -6.72 -34.19 24.87
C LEU A 218 -6.22 -33.91 26.30
N ILE A 219 -5.37 -32.90 26.48
CA ILE A 219 -4.82 -32.55 27.80
C ILE A 219 -5.91 -31.99 28.74
N ASN A 220 -6.87 -31.20 28.23
CA ASN A 220 -8.00 -30.76 29.04
C ASN A 220 -8.91 -31.92 29.47
N THR A 221 -9.06 -32.94 28.63
CA THR A 221 -9.91 -34.11 28.91
C THR A 221 -9.25 -35.09 29.87
N TYR A 222 -7.97 -35.39 29.66
CA TYR A 222 -7.25 -36.45 30.39
C TYR A 222 -6.30 -35.92 31.48
N GLY A 223 -6.16 -34.60 31.61
CA GLY A 223 -5.40 -33.95 32.69
C GLY A 223 -3.99 -33.56 32.29
N ASN A 224 -3.13 -34.54 32.03
CA ASN A 224 -1.72 -34.38 31.67
C ASN A 224 -1.27 -35.46 30.67
N LEU A 225 -0.04 -35.35 30.16
CA LEU A 225 0.49 -36.29 29.17
C LEU A 225 0.51 -37.75 29.65
N GLU A 226 0.94 -38.03 30.89
CA GLU A 226 1.06 -39.41 31.38
C GLU A 226 -0.31 -40.07 31.53
N THR A 227 -1.26 -39.38 32.14
CA THR A 227 -2.64 -39.88 32.28
C THR A 227 -3.32 -40.07 30.91
N LEU A 228 -3.02 -39.20 29.93
CA LEU A 228 -3.47 -39.38 28.54
C LEU A 228 -2.91 -40.64 27.91
N LEU A 229 -1.60 -40.92 28.09
CA LEU A 229 -0.95 -42.09 27.51
C LEU A 229 -1.43 -43.39 28.18
N GLU A 230 -1.63 -43.39 29.50
CA GLU A 230 -2.18 -44.54 30.25
C GLU A 230 -3.61 -44.89 29.81
N ARG A 231 -4.42 -43.87 29.50
CA ARG A 231 -5.83 -44.00 29.11
C ARG A 231 -6.06 -43.87 27.60
N ALA A 232 -5.01 -43.96 26.79
CA ALA A 232 -5.08 -43.77 25.34
C ALA A 232 -6.07 -44.75 24.67
N THR A 233 -6.30 -45.92 25.27
CA THR A 233 -7.24 -46.94 24.79
C THR A 233 -8.70 -46.49 24.79
N GLU A 234 -9.07 -45.51 25.63
CA GLU A 234 -10.42 -44.95 25.75
C GLU A 234 -10.77 -43.97 24.61
N ILE A 235 -9.79 -43.57 23.79
CA ILE A 235 -9.97 -42.62 22.69
C ILE A 235 -10.77 -43.29 21.56
N LYS A 236 -11.94 -42.70 21.23
CA LYS A 236 -12.90 -43.25 20.24
C LYS A 236 -12.36 -43.27 18.81
N GLN A 237 -11.49 -42.34 18.44
CA GLN A 237 -10.94 -42.25 17.09
C GLN A 237 -9.75 -43.21 16.92
N ASN A 238 -9.97 -44.34 16.23
CA ASN A 238 -8.97 -45.41 16.04
C ASN A 238 -7.60 -44.89 15.57
N ALA A 239 -7.56 -44.08 14.51
CA ALA A 239 -6.32 -43.55 13.95
C ALA A 239 -5.56 -42.62 14.92
N ARG A 240 -6.26 -41.91 15.81
CA ARG A 240 -5.65 -41.01 16.81
C ARG A 240 -5.07 -41.82 17.97
N ARG A 241 -5.81 -42.81 18.45
CA ARG A 241 -5.37 -43.75 19.49
C ARG A 241 -4.09 -44.48 19.06
N GLU A 242 -4.08 -45.07 17.87
CA GLU A 242 -2.93 -45.83 17.36
C GLU A 242 -1.68 -44.96 17.27
N LYS A 243 -1.81 -43.72 16.80
CA LYS A 243 -0.69 -42.76 16.74
C LYS A 243 -0.17 -42.35 18.11
N LEU A 244 -1.05 -42.12 19.09
CA LEU A 244 -0.63 -41.79 20.46
C LEU A 244 0.14 -42.95 21.11
N ILE A 245 -0.35 -44.18 20.96
CA ILE A 245 0.30 -45.38 21.50
C ILE A 245 1.65 -45.61 20.81
N ALA A 246 1.69 -45.53 19.47
CA ALA A 246 2.91 -45.78 18.70
C ALA A 246 4.01 -44.75 18.94
N ASN A 247 3.66 -43.52 19.36
CA ASN A 247 4.61 -42.42 19.55
C ASN A 247 4.67 -41.96 21.03
N ALA A 248 4.26 -42.80 21.98
CA ALA A 248 4.23 -42.46 23.40
C ALA A 248 5.61 -42.02 23.93
N GLU A 249 6.68 -42.73 23.55
CA GLU A 249 8.05 -42.37 23.93
C GLU A 249 8.54 -41.08 23.27
N LEU A 250 8.13 -40.80 22.02
CA LEU A 250 8.46 -39.52 21.36
C LEU A 250 7.77 -38.34 22.06
N ALA A 251 6.55 -38.52 22.55
CA ALA A 251 5.88 -37.51 23.36
C ALA A 251 6.59 -37.29 24.71
N ARG A 252 7.08 -38.35 25.36
CA ARG A 252 7.87 -38.25 26.60
C ARG A 252 9.22 -37.56 26.40
N ILE A 253 9.91 -37.87 25.29
CA ILE A 253 11.13 -37.17 24.89
C ILE A 253 10.83 -35.69 24.63
N SER A 254 9.78 -35.40 23.88
CA SER A 254 9.35 -34.02 23.59
C SER A 254 9.03 -33.25 24.87
N LYS A 255 8.36 -33.88 25.85
CA LYS A 255 8.12 -33.31 27.18
C LYS A 255 9.40 -32.92 27.89
N LYS A 256 10.43 -33.78 27.88
CA LYS A 256 11.74 -33.46 28.46
C LYS A 256 12.44 -32.31 27.74
N LEU A 257 12.31 -32.23 26.40
CA LEU A 257 12.93 -31.16 25.61
C LEU A 257 12.31 -29.79 25.88
N VAL A 258 10.98 -29.69 25.99
CA VAL A 258 10.28 -28.40 26.18
C VAL A 258 10.16 -27.97 27.65
N THR A 259 10.51 -28.84 28.60
CA THR A 259 10.55 -28.47 30.03
C THR A 259 11.79 -27.63 30.30
N LEU A 260 11.61 -26.45 30.89
CA LEU A 260 12.73 -25.57 31.27
C LEU A 260 13.35 -26.03 32.60
N GLU A 261 14.68 -26.01 32.67
CA GLU A 261 15.39 -26.23 33.93
C GLU A 261 15.27 -24.99 34.83
N GLN A 262 14.93 -25.20 36.11
CA GLN A 262 14.67 -24.12 37.07
C GLN A 262 15.72 -24.05 38.18
N SER A 263 16.74 -24.90 38.13
CA SER A 263 17.79 -25.03 39.15
C SER A 263 19.21 -24.90 38.58
N VAL A 264 19.37 -24.12 37.51
CA VAL A 264 20.69 -23.80 36.93
C VAL A 264 21.58 -23.17 38.00
N PRO A 265 22.86 -23.59 38.15
CA PRO A 265 23.77 -23.04 39.16
C PRO A 265 24.29 -21.66 38.75
N VAL A 266 23.40 -20.67 38.72
CA VAL A 266 23.69 -19.29 38.28
C VAL A 266 24.82 -18.65 39.08
N GLU A 267 25.74 -17.97 38.38
CA GLU A 267 26.94 -17.38 38.98
C GLU A 267 26.68 -16.07 39.74
N ILE A 268 25.69 -15.30 39.27
CA ILE A 268 25.28 -14.03 39.87
C ILE A 268 23.96 -14.28 40.60
N ASP A 269 23.88 -13.95 41.89
CA ASP A 269 22.62 -14.05 42.62
C ASP A 269 21.67 -12.89 42.30
N LEU A 270 20.44 -12.95 42.80
CA LEU A 270 19.44 -11.90 42.56
C LEU A 270 19.89 -10.52 43.05
N ASP A 271 20.66 -10.45 44.14
CA ASP A 271 21.13 -9.19 44.72
C ASP A 271 22.22 -8.55 43.85
N GLY A 272 22.95 -9.34 43.05
CA GLY A 272 23.85 -8.88 42.00
C GLY A 272 23.16 -8.33 40.74
N LEU A 273 21.83 -8.48 40.61
CA LEU A 273 21.07 -8.00 39.43
C LEU A 273 20.46 -6.61 39.63
N VAL A 274 20.81 -5.89 40.70
CA VAL A 274 20.28 -4.54 40.98
C VAL A 274 20.55 -3.62 39.81
N ARG A 275 19.49 -2.98 39.29
CA ARG A 275 19.56 -2.07 38.15
C ARG A 275 20.42 -0.85 38.52
N GLN A 276 21.53 -0.68 37.79
CA GLN A 276 22.41 0.47 37.94
C GLN A 276 22.02 1.58 36.96
N PRO A 277 22.26 2.86 37.29
CA PRO A 277 22.17 3.93 36.31
C PRO A 277 23.18 3.72 35.18
N ILE A 278 22.80 4.13 33.97
CA ILE A 278 23.69 4.09 32.80
C ILE A 278 24.88 5.02 33.06
N SER A 279 26.10 4.50 33.01
CA SER A 279 27.32 5.28 33.22
C SER A 279 27.79 5.91 31.90
N PRO A 280 27.90 7.25 31.80
CA PRO A 280 28.49 7.92 30.63
C PRO A 280 29.89 7.39 30.30
N GLY A 281 30.67 7.06 31.33
CA GLY A 281 32.06 6.61 31.22
C GLY A 281 32.24 5.23 30.60
N THR A 282 31.20 4.38 30.58
CA THR A 282 31.22 3.09 29.88
C THR A 282 30.44 3.14 28.56
N LEU A 283 29.37 3.94 28.52
CA LEU A 283 28.49 4.03 27.36
C LEU A 283 29.13 4.78 26.18
N PHE A 284 29.68 5.98 26.39
CA PHE A 284 30.19 6.80 25.29
C PHE A 284 31.45 6.22 24.62
N PRO A 285 32.41 5.62 25.35
CA PRO A 285 33.52 4.91 24.71
C PRO A 285 33.07 3.80 23.77
N PHE A 286 32.07 3.00 24.17
CA PHE A 286 31.49 1.95 23.34
C PHE A 286 30.81 2.52 22.09
N LEU A 287 29.93 3.50 22.25
CA LEU A 287 29.19 4.10 21.12
C LEU A 287 30.12 4.80 20.12
N LYS A 288 31.22 5.40 20.60
CA LYS A 288 32.26 5.98 19.75
C LYS A 288 33.04 4.91 18.99
N ALA A 289 33.44 3.81 19.65
CA ALA A 289 34.10 2.69 18.98
C ALA A 289 33.24 2.04 17.89
N MET A 290 31.92 2.04 18.06
CA MET A 290 30.95 1.55 17.08
C MET A 290 30.52 2.61 16.03
N GLU A 291 30.96 3.87 16.18
CA GLU A 291 30.61 5.02 15.31
C GLU A 291 29.11 5.38 15.26
N PHE A 292 28.36 5.14 16.35
CA PHE A 292 26.91 5.37 16.38
C PHE A 292 26.51 6.82 16.71
N ALA A 293 26.88 7.77 15.86
CA ALA A 293 26.70 9.21 16.09
C ALA A 293 25.26 9.63 16.50
N THR A 294 24.23 9.04 15.91
CA THR A 294 22.82 9.41 16.17
C THR A 294 22.37 9.04 17.59
N ILE A 295 22.65 7.82 18.05
CA ILE A 295 22.27 7.41 19.41
C ILE A 295 23.16 8.08 20.46
N THR A 296 24.44 8.33 20.14
CA THR A 296 25.35 9.10 20.99
C THR A 296 24.79 10.49 21.27
N LYS A 297 24.36 11.22 20.23
CA LYS A 297 23.79 12.57 20.40
C LYS A 297 22.48 12.55 21.19
N ARG A 298 21.64 11.54 20.98
CA ARG A 298 20.38 11.37 21.73
C ARG A 298 20.64 11.11 23.22
N LEU A 299 21.58 10.23 23.54
CA LEU A 299 21.90 9.87 24.93
C LEU A 299 22.72 10.95 25.65
N ALA A 300 23.49 11.76 24.93
CA ALA A 300 24.17 12.94 25.47
C ALA A 300 23.22 13.91 26.18
N GLY A 301 22.09 14.23 25.53
CA GLY A 301 21.10 15.13 26.10
C GLY A 301 20.37 14.54 27.32
N LEU A 302 20.23 13.22 27.38
CA LEU A 302 19.52 12.53 28.47
C LEU A 302 20.39 12.27 29.70
N LEU A 303 21.69 12.05 29.50
CA LEU A 303 22.65 11.80 30.59
C LEU A 303 23.38 13.07 31.04
N GLU A 304 23.04 14.23 30.47
CA GLU A 304 23.66 15.53 30.75
C GLU A 304 25.20 15.50 30.71
N ALA A 305 25.76 14.70 29.81
CA ALA A 305 27.19 14.48 29.68
C ALA A 305 27.65 14.77 28.24
N ASN A 306 28.82 15.41 28.12
CA ASN A 306 29.39 15.74 26.83
C ASN A 306 30.11 14.51 26.25
N PRO A 307 29.68 13.93 25.11
CA PRO A 307 30.33 12.76 24.54
C PRO A 307 31.78 13.03 24.15
N ASP A 308 32.15 14.28 23.86
CA ASP A 308 33.50 14.67 23.45
C ASP A 308 34.54 14.50 24.57
N ASP A 309 34.12 14.36 25.83
CA ASP A 309 35.00 14.15 26.97
C ASP A 309 35.52 12.70 27.07
N PHE A 310 35.00 11.79 26.25
CA PHE A 310 35.32 10.35 26.28
C PHE A 310 36.00 9.89 24.99
N GLU A 311 37.09 9.15 25.10
CA GLU A 311 37.74 8.51 23.94
C GLU A 311 37.04 7.21 23.55
N ALA A 312 37.18 6.80 22.29
CA ALA A 312 36.66 5.51 21.82
C ALA A 312 37.36 4.35 22.52
N ASP A 313 36.60 3.31 22.88
CA ASP A 313 37.14 2.11 23.52
C ASP A 313 38.30 1.50 22.68
N PRO A 314 39.52 1.41 23.24
CA PRO A 314 40.71 0.99 22.50
C PRO A 314 40.67 -0.47 22.04
N ASP A 315 39.89 -1.32 22.71
CA ASP A 315 39.79 -2.75 22.41
C ASP A 315 38.71 -3.04 21.35
N LEU A 316 37.79 -2.08 21.11
CA LEU A 316 36.69 -2.22 20.16
C LEU A 316 36.84 -1.36 18.90
N ARG A 317 37.73 -0.35 18.89
CA ARG A 317 37.96 0.52 17.72
C ARG A 317 38.64 -0.23 16.56
N ALA A 318 38.39 0.22 15.33
CA ALA A 318 38.98 -0.35 14.13
C ALA A 318 40.52 -0.28 14.14
N GLY A 319 41.19 -1.44 14.07
CA GLY A 319 42.63 -1.55 13.85
C GLY A 319 42.95 -1.51 12.36
N GLY A 320 43.79 -0.58 11.92
CA GLY A 320 44.13 -0.44 10.50
C GLY A 320 44.95 -1.62 9.97
N ALA A 321 44.38 -2.41 9.06
CA ALA A 321 45.10 -3.17 8.04
C ALA A 321 44.15 -3.67 6.92
N ASP A 322 44.38 -3.16 5.72
CA ASP A 322 44.17 -3.75 4.38
C ASP A 322 42.96 -4.68 4.13
N ALA A 323 41.91 -4.12 3.51
CA ALA A 323 40.87 -4.89 2.82
C ALA A 323 41.12 -4.93 1.29
N PRO A 324 41.11 -6.11 0.64
CA PRO A 324 41.35 -6.25 -0.80
C PRO A 324 40.09 -6.00 -1.65
N ALA A 325 40.33 -5.51 -2.86
CA ALA A 325 39.34 -5.12 -3.87
C ALA A 325 38.71 -6.30 -4.62
N SER A 326 37.40 -6.24 -4.90
CA SER A 326 36.72 -6.95 -6.01
C SER A 326 35.35 -6.30 -6.26
N LEU A 327 34.69 -6.28 -7.42
CA LEU A 327 35.00 -6.51 -8.83
C LEU A 327 33.88 -5.77 -9.60
N LYS A 328 34.25 -5.21 -10.75
CA LYS A 328 33.51 -4.26 -11.60
C LYS A 328 32.05 -4.65 -11.95
N SER A 329 31.16 -3.66 -11.98
CA SER A 329 30.01 -3.64 -12.90
C SER A 329 29.46 -2.23 -13.18
N THR A 330 29.23 -1.98 -14.48
CA THR A 330 28.50 -0.91 -15.16
C THR A 330 28.95 0.55 -15.01
N SER A 331 29.05 1.20 -16.17
CA SER A 331 29.36 2.61 -16.42
C SER A 331 28.53 3.63 -15.61
N LEU A 332 27.42 3.22 -15.00
CA LEU A 332 26.63 4.01 -14.05
C LEU A 332 27.33 4.20 -12.70
N SER A 333 28.09 3.21 -12.22
CA SER A 333 28.86 3.31 -10.98
C SER A 333 30.00 4.31 -11.09
N VAL A 334 30.63 4.43 -12.26
CA VAL A 334 31.69 5.41 -12.54
C VAL A 334 31.12 6.83 -12.60
N ALA A 335 29.89 7.01 -13.09
CA ALA A 335 29.20 8.31 -13.08
C ALA A 335 28.75 8.71 -11.67
N LYS A 336 28.19 7.78 -10.88
CA LYS A 336 27.83 8.00 -9.47
C LYS A 336 29.04 8.25 -8.58
N ALA A 337 30.15 7.53 -8.81
CA ALA A 337 31.41 7.72 -8.07
C ALA A 337 32.09 9.05 -8.40
N LYS A 338 32.03 9.51 -9.67
CA LYS A 338 32.49 10.85 -10.03
C LYS A 338 31.64 11.96 -9.41
N LEU A 339 30.32 11.76 -9.29
CA LEU A 339 29.42 12.71 -8.63
C LEU A 339 29.66 12.74 -7.11
N ALA A 340 29.84 11.56 -6.48
CA ALA A 340 30.13 11.42 -5.06
C ALA A 340 31.53 11.96 -4.66
N ALA A 341 32.50 11.90 -5.57
CA ALA A 341 33.84 12.48 -5.37
C ALA A 341 33.86 14.01 -5.48
N GLN A 342 32.79 14.63 -6.00
CA GLN A 342 32.65 16.09 -6.17
C GLN A 342 31.71 16.72 -5.14
N THR A 343 30.98 15.93 -4.35
CA THR A 343 30.08 16.44 -3.30
C THR A 343 30.83 16.75 -2.02
N VAL A 344 30.69 18.00 -1.55
CA VAL A 344 31.21 18.42 -0.24
C VAL A 344 30.50 17.61 0.85
N PRO A 345 31.24 16.97 1.78
CA PRO A 345 30.64 16.24 2.90
C PRO A 345 29.68 17.14 3.68
N GLY A 346 28.42 16.73 3.81
CA GLY A 346 27.38 17.53 4.48
C GLY A 346 26.61 18.51 3.59
N SER A 347 26.66 18.35 2.26
CA SER A 347 25.82 19.07 1.29
C SER A 347 25.08 18.08 0.38
N GLY A 348 23.86 18.41 -0.07
CA GLY A 348 23.12 17.61 -1.04
C GLY A 348 21.58 17.75 -0.96
N PRO A 349 20.84 17.33 -2.00
CA PRO A 349 19.38 17.53 -2.08
C PRO A 349 18.59 16.96 -0.90
N ALA A 350 18.98 15.78 -0.39
CA ALA A 350 18.30 15.15 0.75
C ALA A 350 18.44 15.94 2.06
N LYS A 351 19.62 16.53 2.30
CA LYS A 351 19.84 17.39 3.47
C LYS A 351 19.04 18.68 3.34
N PHE A 352 19.09 19.33 2.17
CA PHE A 352 18.31 20.54 1.91
C PHE A 352 16.81 20.30 2.10
N ALA A 353 16.27 19.19 1.59
CA ALA A 353 14.86 18.84 1.79
C ALA A 353 14.50 18.68 3.28
N ALA A 354 15.36 18.02 4.07
CA ALA A 354 15.13 17.86 5.51
C ALA A 354 15.23 19.19 6.29
N GLU A 355 16.20 20.05 5.96
CA GLU A 355 16.36 21.37 6.57
C GLU A 355 15.20 22.30 6.23
N GLU A 356 14.77 22.32 4.96
CA GLU A 356 13.62 23.10 4.52
C GLU A 356 12.33 22.60 5.18
N HIS A 357 12.13 21.28 5.28
CA HIS A 357 10.99 20.70 6.00
C HIS A 357 10.96 21.15 7.47
N ALA A 358 12.07 21.03 8.19
CA ALA A 358 12.16 21.49 9.57
C ALA A 358 11.90 23.00 9.71
N ARG A 359 12.40 23.81 8.77
CA ARG A 359 12.19 25.26 8.74
C ARG A 359 10.72 25.61 8.53
N ILE A 360 10.04 25.01 7.55
CA ILE A 360 8.61 25.30 7.26
C ILE A 360 7.73 24.87 8.43
N LYS A 361 7.96 23.68 8.97
CA LYS A 361 7.18 23.13 10.09
C LYS A 361 7.24 24.00 11.35
N ALA A 362 8.32 24.76 11.54
CA ALA A 362 8.50 25.64 12.70
C ALA A 362 7.71 26.97 12.60
N ILE A 363 7.21 27.34 11.41
CA ILE A 363 6.47 28.57 11.20
C ILE A 363 4.99 28.32 11.53
N PRO A 364 4.38 28.96 12.54
CA PRO A 364 2.97 28.75 12.86
C PRO A 364 2.06 29.29 11.75
N VAL A 365 0.82 28.79 11.72
CA VAL A 365 -0.27 29.36 10.93
C VAL A 365 -0.90 30.49 11.75
N ASP A 366 -0.99 31.68 11.16
CA ASP A 366 -1.58 32.87 11.79
C ASP A 366 -2.73 33.38 10.92
N TYR A 367 -3.96 33.05 11.33
CA TYR A 367 -5.16 33.46 10.60
C TYR A 367 -5.41 34.97 10.60
N ASP A 368 -4.85 35.70 11.56
CA ASP A 368 -5.04 37.15 11.66
C ASP A 368 -4.15 37.90 10.65
N ALA A 369 -3.16 37.22 10.07
CA ALA A 369 -2.33 37.73 8.98
C ALA A 369 -3.01 37.65 7.60
N TYR A 370 -4.16 36.98 7.49
CA TYR A 370 -4.87 36.80 6.23
C TYR A 370 -5.73 38.01 5.85
N GLU A 371 -5.66 38.41 4.60
CA GLU A 371 -6.31 39.63 4.10
C GLU A 371 -7.56 39.32 3.27
N ILE A 372 -8.63 40.09 3.50
CA ILE A 372 -9.78 40.15 2.59
C ILE A 372 -9.53 41.29 1.59
N VAL A 373 -9.37 40.95 0.31
CA VAL A 373 -9.08 41.92 -0.74
C VAL A 373 -10.38 42.33 -1.43
N ASN A 374 -10.86 43.52 -1.08
CA ASN A 374 -12.13 44.05 -1.58
C ASN A 374 -12.04 45.44 -2.22
N THR A 375 -10.82 45.97 -2.42
CA THR A 375 -10.60 47.23 -3.16
C THR A 375 -9.65 47.03 -4.33
N PRO A 376 -9.78 47.82 -5.42
CA PRO A 376 -8.89 47.72 -6.57
C PRO A 376 -7.42 47.99 -6.22
N GLU A 377 -7.16 48.89 -5.26
CA GLU A 377 -5.80 49.25 -4.83
C GLU A 377 -5.11 48.07 -4.13
N ARG A 378 -5.86 47.34 -3.30
CA ARG A 378 -5.35 46.14 -2.62
C ARG A 378 -5.12 45.00 -3.59
N LEU A 379 -6.03 44.81 -4.56
CA LEU A 379 -5.84 43.83 -5.63
C LEU A 379 -4.60 44.14 -6.47
N ALA A 380 -4.39 45.39 -6.86
CA ALA A 380 -3.21 45.82 -7.61
C ALA A 380 -1.91 45.59 -6.81
N ALA A 381 -1.93 45.80 -5.49
CA ALA A 381 -0.79 45.51 -4.64
C ALA A 381 -0.43 44.02 -4.62
N TRP A 382 -1.43 43.13 -4.56
CA TRP A 382 -1.21 41.68 -4.66
C TRP A 382 -0.69 41.26 -6.04
N VAL A 383 -1.24 41.83 -7.13
CA VAL A 383 -0.70 41.59 -8.48
C VAL A 383 0.77 41.99 -8.57
N GLN A 384 1.16 43.14 -8.00
CA GLN A 384 2.55 43.55 -7.98
C GLN A 384 3.44 42.62 -7.15
N LYS A 385 2.98 42.17 -5.97
CA LYS A 385 3.70 41.16 -5.16
C LYS A 385 3.98 39.89 -5.96
N ILE A 386 3.00 39.42 -6.74
CA ILE A 386 3.15 38.22 -7.57
C ILE A 386 4.22 38.42 -8.65
N TRP A 387 4.27 39.59 -9.29
CA TRP A 387 5.33 39.94 -10.24
C TRP A 387 6.71 39.97 -9.58
N ASP A 388 6.83 40.57 -8.40
CA ASP A 388 8.09 40.72 -7.69
C ASP A 388 8.66 39.36 -7.23
N VAL A 389 7.79 38.46 -6.78
CA VAL A 389 8.19 37.13 -6.28
C VAL A 389 8.35 36.10 -7.41
N GLY A 390 7.60 36.23 -8.51
CA GLY A 390 7.64 35.30 -9.65
C GLY A 390 6.98 33.94 -9.40
N ARG A 391 6.22 33.79 -8.31
CA ARG A 391 5.35 32.63 -8.04
C ARG A 391 4.19 33.03 -7.14
N VAL A 392 3.12 32.25 -7.19
CA VAL A 392 1.93 32.43 -6.35
C VAL A 392 1.25 31.08 -6.12
N SER A 393 0.87 30.81 -4.88
CA SER A 393 -0.09 29.77 -4.57
C SER A 393 -1.48 30.30 -4.85
N ILE A 394 -2.29 29.55 -5.60
CA ILE A 394 -3.61 29.98 -6.08
C ILE A 394 -4.60 28.83 -5.90
N ASP A 395 -5.81 29.20 -5.49
CA ASP A 395 -6.95 28.32 -5.34
C ASP A 395 -8.25 29.06 -5.68
N THR A 396 -9.29 28.31 -6.06
CA THR A 396 -10.59 28.84 -6.46
C THR A 396 -11.73 28.28 -5.62
N GLU A 397 -12.53 29.19 -5.07
CA GLU A 397 -13.71 28.84 -4.30
C GLU A 397 -14.95 28.95 -5.19
N THR A 398 -15.83 27.95 -5.12
CA THR A 398 -16.89 27.78 -6.12
C THR A 398 -18.19 27.26 -5.52
N THR A 399 -19.29 27.31 -6.29
CA THR A 399 -20.62 26.88 -5.83
C THR A 399 -20.83 25.35 -5.80
N GLY A 400 -19.86 24.54 -6.24
CA GLY A 400 -19.99 23.08 -6.27
C GLY A 400 -18.71 22.37 -6.69
N LEU A 401 -18.74 21.04 -6.77
CA LEU A 401 -17.56 20.21 -7.08
C LEU A 401 -17.40 19.87 -8.57
N ASP A 402 -18.44 20.13 -9.39
CA ASP A 402 -18.37 19.95 -10.84
C ASP A 402 -17.90 21.25 -11.49
N PRO A 403 -16.65 21.36 -11.99
CA PRO A 403 -16.13 22.61 -12.56
C PRO A 403 -16.88 23.03 -13.83
N GLN A 404 -17.55 22.10 -14.52
CA GLN A 404 -18.34 22.39 -15.71
C GLN A 404 -19.67 23.10 -15.39
N GLN A 405 -20.10 23.07 -14.12
CA GLN A 405 -21.33 23.69 -13.63
C GLN A 405 -21.09 24.77 -12.57
N ALA A 406 -20.09 24.62 -11.70
CA ALA A 406 -19.82 25.49 -10.57
C ALA A 406 -19.42 26.92 -10.98
N ASP A 407 -19.94 27.92 -10.30
CA ASP A 407 -19.59 29.33 -10.57
C ASP A 407 -18.54 29.80 -9.57
N LEU A 408 -17.66 30.70 -10.01
CA LEU A 408 -16.58 31.25 -9.20
C LEU A 408 -17.15 32.18 -8.11
N VAL A 409 -16.77 31.92 -6.87
CA VAL A 409 -17.18 32.67 -5.67
C VAL A 409 -16.04 33.53 -5.15
N GLY A 410 -14.80 33.05 -5.24
CA GLY A 410 -13.61 33.81 -4.86
C GLY A 410 -12.31 33.17 -5.30
N ILE A 411 -11.22 33.93 -5.17
CA ILE A 411 -9.86 33.50 -5.52
C ILE A 411 -8.96 33.70 -4.31
N CYS A 412 -8.18 32.68 -4.00
CA CYS A 412 -7.27 32.64 -2.86
C CYS A 412 -5.83 32.81 -3.40
N LEU A 413 -5.00 33.61 -2.74
CA LEU A 413 -3.63 33.85 -3.17
C LEU A 413 -2.66 33.84 -1.98
N SER A 414 -1.48 33.25 -2.18
CA SER A 414 -0.36 33.36 -1.23
C SER A 414 0.97 33.47 -1.99
N THR A 415 1.76 34.49 -1.69
CA THR A 415 3.10 34.68 -2.29
C THR A 415 4.23 34.29 -1.33
N GLN A 416 3.94 34.23 -0.03
CA GLN A 416 4.89 33.92 1.03
C GLN A 416 4.21 33.13 2.14
N ILE A 417 4.98 32.29 2.83
CA ILE A 417 4.48 31.46 3.93
C ILE A 417 4.02 32.36 5.08
N GLY A 418 2.80 32.13 5.56
CA GLY A 418 2.15 32.96 6.59
C GLY A 418 1.49 34.22 6.04
N GLU A 419 1.54 34.47 4.73
CA GLU A 419 0.74 35.52 4.07
C GLU A 419 -0.27 34.85 3.13
N GLY A 420 -1.55 35.19 3.26
CA GLY A 420 -2.60 34.72 2.39
C GLY A 420 -3.67 35.78 2.21
N CYS A 421 -4.37 35.78 1.08
CA CYS A 421 -5.53 36.61 0.90
C CYS A 421 -6.66 35.89 0.18
N TYR A 422 -7.87 36.39 0.40
CA TYR A 422 -9.08 35.97 -0.28
C TYR A 422 -9.72 37.15 -1.01
N VAL A 423 -10.01 36.97 -2.30
CA VAL A 423 -10.67 37.95 -3.16
C VAL A 423 -12.11 37.47 -3.40
N PRO A 424 -13.11 37.93 -2.60
CA PRO A 424 -14.50 37.55 -2.79
C PRO A 424 -15.11 38.24 -4.02
N VAL A 425 -15.81 37.48 -4.86
CA VAL A 425 -16.45 37.98 -6.09
C VAL A 425 -17.89 37.51 -6.29
N GLY A 426 -18.35 36.51 -5.55
CA GLY A 426 -19.63 35.83 -5.80
C GLY A 426 -20.42 35.43 -4.56
N HIS A 427 -20.13 35.97 -3.37
CA HIS A 427 -20.96 35.70 -2.19
C HIS A 427 -22.34 36.34 -2.32
N VAL A 428 -23.37 35.60 -1.91
CA VAL A 428 -24.78 36.01 -1.99
C VAL A 428 -25.41 36.11 -0.61
N LEU A 429 -26.35 37.04 -0.46
CA LEU A 429 -27.18 37.10 0.73
C LEU A 429 -28.12 35.87 0.78
N PRO A 430 -28.51 35.43 1.98
CA PRO A 430 -29.58 34.45 2.12
C PRO A 430 -30.87 34.98 1.47
N GLY A 431 -31.41 34.25 0.51
CA GLY A 431 -32.62 34.64 -0.23
C GLY A 431 -33.61 33.49 -0.41
N ASP A 432 -34.86 33.84 -0.66
CA ASP A 432 -35.91 32.86 -0.92
C ASP A 432 -35.69 32.15 -2.27
N LEU A 433 -36.19 30.91 -2.40
CA LEU A 433 -35.93 29.98 -3.52
C LEU A 433 -36.24 30.56 -4.92
N LEU A 434 -37.01 31.64 -4.99
CA LEU A 434 -37.52 32.27 -6.21
C LEU A 434 -36.86 33.62 -6.56
N ALA A 435 -36.11 34.23 -5.64
CA ALA A 435 -35.62 35.61 -5.81
C ALA A 435 -34.10 35.76 -5.74
N GLY A 436 -33.37 34.87 -5.06
CA GLY A 436 -31.94 35.07 -4.75
C GLY A 436 -31.73 36.29 -3.83
N GLY A 437 -30.81 36.22 -2.87
CA GLY A 437 -30.62 37.33 -1.92
C GLY A 437 -29.90 38.55 -2.52
N GLY A 438 -29.38 38.45 -3.74
CA GLY A 438 -28.43 39.42 -4.31
C GLY A 438 -27.00 39.19 -3.82
N LEU A 439 -26.03 39.92 -4.37
CA LEU A 439 -24.64 39.85 -3.94
C LEU A 439 -24.46 40.57 -2.59
N VAL A 440 -23.59 40.03 -1.73
CA VAL A 440 -23.13 40.73 -0.51
C VAL A 440 -22.37 42.00 -0.91
N GLU A 441 -22.67 43.13 -0.27
CA GLU A 441 -22.01 44.42 -0.55
C GLU A 441 -20.51 44.38 -0.23
N GLY A 442 -19.72 45.20 -0.92
CA GLY A 442 -18.29 45.33 -0.67
C GLY A 442 -17.43 44.23 -1.29
N GLN A 443 -17.91 43.55 -2.34
CA GLN A 443 -17.11 42.65 -3.19
C GLN A 443 -16.69 43.38 -4.46
N LEU A 444 -15.54 42.98 -5.04
CA LEU A 444 -15.12 43.50 -6.34
C LEU A 444 -15.91 42.83 -7.47
N PRO A 445 -16.23 43.55 -8.57
CA PRO A 445 -16.82 42.92 -9.74
C PRO A 445 -15.92 41.81 -10.28
N ILE A 446 -16.48 40.62 -10.51
CA ILE A 446 -15.73 39.44 -10.97
C ILE A 446 -14.85 39.73 -12.19
N ARG A 447 -15.33 40.53 -13.16
CA ARG A 447 -14.56 40.84 -14.37
C ARG A 447 -13.35 41.73 -14.08
N ASP A 448 -13.49 42.71 -13.21
CA ASP A 448 -12.36 43.57 -12.83
C ASP A 448 -11.27 42.75 -12.11
N VAL A 449 -11.67 41.81 -11.26
CA VAL A 449 -10.74 40.90 -10.58
C VAL A 449 -10.00 40.00 -11.58
N LEU A 450 -10.75 39.35 -12.46
CA LEU A 450 -10.20 38.44 -13.45
C LEU A 450 -9.29 39.15 -14.46
N ASP A 451 -9.66 40.34 -14.92
CA ASP A 451 -8.85 41.13 -15.85
C ASP A 451 -7.55 41.61 -15.19
N ALA A 452 -7.57 41.95 -13.90
CA ALA A 452 -6.38 42.32 -13.15
C ALA A 452 -5.43 41.14 -12.88
N LEU A 453 -5.97 39.94 -12.61
CA LEU A 453 -5.18 38.74 -12.33
C LEU A 453 -4.73 37.99 -13.60
N LYS A 454 -5.45 38.13 -14.71
CA LYS A 454 -5.14 37.42 -15.96
C LYS A 454 -3.66 37.54 -16.39
N PRO A 455 -3.02 38.73 -16.37
CA PRO A 455 -1.61 38.85 -16.75
C PRO A 455 -0.67 37.97 -15.92
N VAL A 456 -0.92 37.81 -14.61
CA VAL A 456 -0.05 36.99 -13.74
C VAL A 456 -0.40 35.49 -13.82
N ILE A 457 -1.69 35.17 -14.03
CA ILE A 457 -2.17 33.79 -14.18
C ILE A 457 -1.68 33.18 -15.50
N GLU A 458 -1.63 33.94 -16.60
CA GLU A 458 -1.18 33.45 -17.91
C GLU A 458 0.32 33.64 -18.15
N ALA A 459 1.03 34.39 -17.29
CA ALA A 459 2.45 34.68 -17.48
C ALA A 459 3.32 33.41 -17.42
N PRO A 460 4.13 33.13 -18.46
CA PRO A 460 5.02 31.97 -18.47
C PRO A 460 6.16 32.05 -17.44
N SER A 461 6.47 33.25 -16.96
CA SER A 461 7.52 33.52 -15.97
C SER A 461 7.06 33.38 -14.51
N ILE A 462 5.75 33.20 -14.27
CA ILE A 462 5.19 33.13 -12.92
C ILE A 462 4.68 31.72 -12.67
N LEU A 463 5.20 31.03 -11.66
CA LEU A 463 4.72 29.69 -11.30
C LEU A 463 3.44 29.80 -10.47
N LYS A 464 2.35 29.16 -10.91
CA LYS A 464 1.13 28.98 -10.12
C LYS A 464 1.21 27.67 -9.37
N ILE A 465 1.07 27.69 -8.06
CA ILE A 465 1.15 26.51 -7.20
C ILE A 465 -0.26 26.26 -6.69
N GLY A 466 -0.76 25.03 -6.78
CA GLY A 466 -2.11 24.69 -6.35
C GLY A 466 -2.15 23.29 -5.78
N GLN A 467 -3.31 22.93 -5.25
CA GLN A 467 -3.61 21.58 -4.80
C GLN A 467 -4.77 21.06 -5.64
N ASN A 468 -4.56 19.97 -6.40
CA ASN A 468 -5.54 19.53 -7.41
C ASN A 468 -5.86 20.63 -8.43
N ILE A 469 -4.82 21.31 -8.92
CA ILE A 469 -4.92 22.54 -9.72
C ILE A 469 -5.68 22.35 -11.05
N LYS A 470 -5.87 21.09 -11.47
CA LYS A 470 -6.71 20.72 -12.61
C LYS A 470 -8.12 21.33 -12.48
N TYR A 471 -8.70 21.33 -11.27
CA TYR A 471 -10.01 21.93 -11.00
C TYR A 471 -10.00 23.44 -11.31
N ASP A 472 -9.04 24.17 -10.75
CA ASP A 472 -8.89 25.62 -10.94
C ASP A 472 -8.68 25.98 -12.42
N MET A 473 -7.92 25.16 -13.15
CA MET A 473 -7.72 25.34 -14.59
C MET A 473 -9.05 25.31 -15.35
N GLU A 474 -9.94 24.37 -15.03
CA GLU A 474 -11.25 24.27 -15.67
C GLU A 474 -12.15 25.45 -15.32
N ILE A 475 -12.13 25.91 -14.06
CA ILE A 475 -12.83 27.12 -13.62
C ILE A 475 -12.32 28.34 -14.39
N PHE A 476 -11.02 28.62 -14.39
CA PHE A 476 -10.45 29.78 -15.09
C PHE A 476 -10.70 29.74 -16.61
N TRP A 477 -10.67 28.56 -17.24
CA TRP A 477 -10.97 28.45 -18.66
C TRP A 477 -12.40 28.85 -19.01
N ARG A 478 -13.38 28.56 -18.15
CA ARG A 478 -14.76 29.03 -18.34
C ARG A 478 -14.88 30.54 -18.34
N TYR A 479 -13.93 31.24 -17.73
CA TYR A 479 -13.84 32.70 -17.74
C TYR A 479 -12.85 33.25 -18.78
N GLY A 480 -12.27 32.41 -19.63
CA GLY A 480 -11.36 32.82 -20.71
C GLY A 480 -9.94 33.12 -20.26
N ILE A 481 -9.48 32.46 -19.18
CA ILE A 481 -8.14 32.59 -18.62
C ILE A 481 -7.44 31.23 -18.66
N ASN A 482 -6.20 31.20 -19.17
CA ASN A 482 -5.40 29.99 -19.25
C ASN A 482 -4.34 29.94 -18.15
N LEU A 483 -4.62 29.20 -17.08
CA LEU A 483 -3.71 29.03 -15.95
C LEU A 483 -2.49 28.18 -16.34
N ALA A 484 -1.32 28.81 -16.48
CA ALA A 484 -0.04 28.15 -16.76
C ALA A 484 1.17 29.10 -16.53
N PRO A 485 2.36 28.61 -16.13
CA PRO A 485 2.70 27.24 -15.75
C PRO A 485 2.26 26.90 -14.32
N ILE A 486 2.09 25.61 -14.05
CA ILE A 486 1.57 25.09 -12.77
C ILE A 486 2.60 24.32 -11.97
N ASP A 487 2.44 24.22 -10.67
CA ASP A 487 2.87 23.09 -9.85
C ASP A 487 1.68 22.63 -9.02
N ASP A 488 1.58 21.33 -8.75
CA ASP A 488 0.45 20.74 -8.01
C ASP A 488 0.95 19.88 -6.85
N THR A 489 0.69 20.29 -5.61
CA THR A 489 1.13 19.57 -4.41
C THR A 489 0.56 18.15 -4.31
N MET A 490 -0.66 17.92 -4.82
CA MET A 490 -1.27 16.60 -4.93
C MET A 490 -0.42 15.69 -5.82
N LEU A 491 -0.01 16.21 -6.98
CA LEU A 491 0.76 15.45 -7.98
C LEU A 491 2.23 15.28 -7.59
N ILE A 492 2.81 16.26 -6.89
CA ILE A 492 4.16 16.13 -6.31
C ILE A 492 4.13 15.02 -5.25
N SER A 493 3.15 15.03 -4.33
CA SER A 493 3.00 13.97 -3.33
C SER A 493 2.78 12.61 -4.00
N TYR A 494 1.93 12.53 -5.02
CA TYR A 494 1.68 11.29 -5.74
C TYR A 494 2.93 10.72 -6.42
N ALA A 495 3.79 11.57 -6.99
CA ALA A 495 5.06 11.14 -7.59
C ALA A 495 6.05 10.59 -6.55
N LEU A 496 6.01 11.08 -5.30
CA LEU A 496 6.89 10.67 -4.20
C LEU A 496 6.36 9.44 -3.46
N ASP A 497 5.12 9.53 -2.99
CA ASP A 497 4.53 8.66 -1.95
C ASP A 497 3.36 7.81 -2.48
N GLY A 498 2.96 7.98 -3.74
CA GLY A 498 1.81 7.30 -4.34
C GLY A 498 0.47 7.81 -3.79
N PRO A 499 -0.60 7.00 -3.78
CA PRO A 499 -1.97 7.46 -3.44
C PRO A 499 -2.23 7.68 -1.94
N ARG A 500 -1.20 7.67 -1.07
CA ARG A 500 -1.41 7.57 0.39
C ARG A 500 -1.94 8.85 1.04
N TYR A 501 -1.41 9.99 0.63
CA TYR A 501 -1.56 11.23 1.40
C TYR A 501 -2.12 12.40 0.58
N ASN A 502 -2.58 12.19 -0.65
CA ASN A 502 -2.71 13.25 -1.65
C ASN A 502 -3.76 14.34 -1.36
N GLY A 503 -4.65 14.17 -0.38
CA GLY A 503 -5.58 15.22 0.04
C GLY A 503 -4.88 16.26 0.93
N MET A 504 -5.22 17.53 0.78
CA MET A 504 -4.54 18.64 1.48
C MET A 504 -4.53 18.46 3.00
N ASP A 505 -5.67 18.13 3.60
CA ASP A 505 -5.79 17.93 5.06
C ASP A 505 -4.83 16.83 5.56
N VAL A 506 -4.72 15.74 4.78
CA VAL A 506 -3.84 14.61 5.09
C VAL A 506 -2.38 15.00 4.90
N LEU A 507 -2.06 15.78 3.86
CA LEU A 507 -0.71 16.31 3.65
C LEU A 507 -0.30 17.27 4.77
N ALA A 508 -1.19 18.18 5.16
CA ALA A 508 -0.94 19.17 6.20
C ALA A 508 -0.72 18.50 7.56
N ASP A 509 -1.55 17.52 7.94
CA ASP A 509 -1.36 16.77 9.18
C ASP A 509 -0.04 15.96 9.14
N HIS A 510 0.21 15.24 8.04
CA HIS A 510 1.38 14.38 7.94
C HIS A 510 2.71 15.16 7.88
N TRP A 511 2.79 16.19 7.03
CA TRP A 511 4.03 16.91 6.76
C TRP A 511 4.22 18.12 7.67
N LEU A 512 3.15 18.84 8.02
CA LEU A 512 3.23 20.06 8.81
C LEU A 512 2.85 19.82 10.28
N GLY A 513 2.13 18.73 10.60
CA GLY A 513 1.50 18.55 11.91
C GLY A 513 0.40 19.59 12.16
N HIS A 514 -0.24 20.04 11.08
CA HIS A 514 -1.25 21.10 11.10
C HIS A 514 -2.61 20.54 10.65
N LYS A 515 -3.65 20.80 11.44
CA LYS A 515 -5.03 20.44 11.09
C LYS A 515 -5.69 21.65 10.43
N THR A 516 -5.98 21.54 9.14
CA THR A 516 -6.71 22.52 8.33
C THR A 516 -8.17 22.64 8.77
N ILE A 517 -8.77 23.79 8.47
CA ILE A 517 -10.22 24.01 8.59
C ILE A 517 -10.91 23.13 7.55
N THR A 518 -11.88 22.33 7.95
CA THR A 518 -12.59 21.48 7.00
C THR A 518 -13.81 22.19 6.42
N PHE A 519 -14.12 21.96 5.14
CA PHE A 519 -15.33 22.53 4.52
C PHE A 519 -16.61 22.13 5.27
N SER A 520 -16.65 20.94 5.88
CA SER A 520 -17.81 20.49 6.68
C SER A 520 -18.00 21.27 7.97
N GLU A 521 -16.92 21.74 8.61
CA GLU A 521 -16.99 22.62 9.79
C GLU A 521 -17.56 24.00 9.42
N LEU A 522 -17.34 24.46 8.18
CA LEU A 522 -17.76 25.76 7.69
C LEU A 522 -19.17 25.76 7.07
N ALA A 523 -19.43 24.80 6.18
CA ALA A 523 -20.66 24.72 5.38
C ALA A 523 -21.72 23.76 5.95
N GLY A 524 -21.37 22.96 6.96
CA GLY A 524 -22.21 21.88 7.47
C GLY A 524 -22.16 20.63 6.59
N THR A 525 -23.10 19.69 6.80
CA THR A 525 -23.13 18.40 6.11
C THR A 525 -24.53 18.02 5.63
N GLY A 526 -24.60 17.08 4.69
CA GLY A 526 -25.87 16.52 4.19
C GLY A 526 -26.66 17.49 3.31
N LYS A 527 -27.99 17.30 3.23
CA LYS A 527 -28.86 18.11 2.36
C LYS A 527 -28.97 19.58 2.76
N SER A 528 -28.58 19.93 3.99
CA SER A 528 -28.53 21.30 4.51
C SER A 528 -27.15 21.92 4.42
N GLN A 529 -26.18 21.25 3.80
CA GLN A 529 -24.86 21.81 3.54
C GLN A 529 -25.01 23.04 2.64
N LYS A 530 -24.39 24.14 3.06
CA LYS A 530 -24.35 25.40 2.30
C LYS A 530 -23.35 25.31 1.15
N THR A 531 -23.61 26.03 0.08
CA THR A 531 -22.62 26.28 -0.97
C THR A 531 -21.69 27.43 -0.56
N PHE A 532 -20.50 27.54 -1.17
CA PHE A 532 -19.48 28.49 -0.71
C PHE A 532 -19.95 29.96 -0.78
N ASP A 533 -20.75 30.30 -1.78
CA ASP A 533 -21.38 31.62 -1.96
C ASP A 533 -22.31 32.03 -0.81
N GLN A 534 -22.81 31.07 -0.03
CA GLN A 534 -23.72 31.30 1.10
C GLN A 534 -22.99 31.45 2.44
N LEU A 535 -21.66 31.38 2.44
CA LEU A 535 -20.83 31.54 3.62
C LEU A 535 -20.59 33.01 3.93
N ASP A 536 -20.39 33.31 5.22
CA ASP A 536 -19.92 34.63 5.65
C ASP A 536 -18.51 34.88 5.09
N ILE A 537 -18.28 36.07 4.53
CA ILE A 537 -17.03 36.41 3.83
C ILE A 537 -15.83 36.29 4.77
N ALA A 538 -15.94 36.67 6.05
CA ALA A 538 -14.81 36.59 6.97
C ALA A 538 -14.47 35.14 7.33
N ALA A 539 -15.47 34.28 7.52
CA ALA A 539 -15.26 32.86 7.74
C ALA A 539 -14.70 32.16 6.48
N ALA A 540 -15.26 32.49 5.31
CA ALA A 540 -14.77 32.01 4.02
C ALA A 540 -13.32 32.42 3.77
N ALA A 541 -12.97 33.67 4.05
CA ALA A 541 -11.60 34.17 3.89
C ALA A 541 -10.57 33.42 4.73
N ARG A 542 -10.93 33.03 5.96
CA ARG A 542 -10.02 32.25 6.83
C ARG A 542 -9.73 30.87 6.27
N TYR A 543 -10.75 30.19 5.75
CA TYR A 543 -10.63 28.89 5.08
C TYR A 543 -9.81 29.02 3.78
N ALA A 544 -10.28 29.89 2.88
CA ALA A 544 -9.70 30.12 1.56
C ALA A 544 -8.22 30.55 1.61
N ALA A 545 -7.88 31.51 2.49
CA ALA A 545 -6.51 31.98 2.61
C ALA A 545 -5.59 30.94 3.28
N GLU A 546 -6.13 30.09 4.17
CA GLU A 546 -5.40 28.94 4.72
C GLU A 546 -5.04 27.96 3.60
N ASP A 547 -5.98 27.61 2.73
CA ASP A 547 -5.75 26.66 1.62
C ASP A 547 -4.59 27.12 0.72
N ALA A 548 -4.53 28.42 0.39
CA ALA A 548 -3.43 28.98 -0.39
C ALA A 548 -2.08 28.97 0.38
N ASP A 549 -2.04 29.35 1.66
CA ASP A 549 -0.82 29.34 2.49
C ASP A 549 -0.31 27.91 2.74
N VAL A 550 -1.20 27.00 3.14
CA VAL A 550 -0.89 25.58 3.38
C VAL A 550 -0.38 24.91 2.11
N THR A 551 -1.01 25.17 0.96
CA THR A 551 -0.51 24.69 -0.33
C THR A 551 0.91 25.19 -0.62
N LEU A 552 1.23 26.46 -0.33
CA LEU A 552 2.58 26.99 -0.50
C LEU A 552 3.58 26.34 0.46
N ARG A 553 3.20 26.12 1.72
CA ARG A 553 4.00 25.41 2.74
C ARG A 553 4.30 23.98 2.29
N LEU A 554 3.28 23.26 1.83
CA LEU A 554 3.42 21.90 1.31
C LEU A 554 4.33 21.87 0.09
N TRP A 555 4.22 22.82 -0.84
CA TRP A 555 5.12 22.90 -1.98
C TRP A 555 6.59 23.09 -1.55
N HIS A 556 6.86 23.94 -0.57
CA HIS A 556 8.20 24.11 0.00
C HIS A 556 8.75 22.83 0.66
N VAL A 557 7.89 21.99 1.23
CA VAL A 557 8.30 20.70 1.81
C VAL A 557 8.49 19.62 0.74
N LEU A 558 7.56 19.52 -0.21
CA LEU A 558 7.48 18.42 -1.17
C LEU A 558 8.36 18.62 -2.40
N LYS A 559 8.46 19.85 -2.93
CA LYS A 559 9.24 20.13 -4.15
C LYS A 559 10.72 19.75 -4.01
N PRO A 560 11.43 20.07 -2.90
CA PRO A 560 12.82 19.65 -2.71
C PRO A 560 13.01 18.13 -2.67
N ARG A 561 12.00 17.38 -2.19
CA ARG A 561 12.06 15.92 -2.13
C ARG A 561 12.14 15.28 -3.52
N LEU A 562 11.56 15.88 -4.55
CA LEU A 562 11.63 15.34 -5.92
C LEU A 562 13.07 15.14 -6.40
N ALA A 563 13.98 16.04 -6.05
CA ALA A 563 15.40 15.91 -6.37
C ALA A 563 16.10 14.92 -5.42
N ALA A 564 15.78 14.98 -4.12
CA ALA A 564 16.33 14.06 -3.12
C ALA A 564 16.01 12.60 -3.39
N GLU A 565 14.83 12.33 -3.94
CA GLU A 565 14.28 10.97 -4.12
C GLU A 565 14.28 10.47 -5.56
N ASN A 566 14.90 11.23 -6.47
CA ASN A 566 14.96 10.95 -7.91
C ASN A 566 13.59 10.87 -8.61
N ALA A 567 12.59 11.60 -8.11
CA ALA A 567 11.23 11.66 -8.67
C ALA A 567 11.01 12.88 -9.59
N THR A 568 12.03 13.73 -9.80
CA THR A 568 11.91 14.96 -10.61
C THR A 568 11.45 14.66 -12.04
N THR A 569 12.08 13.69 -12.72
CA THR A 569 11.70 13.34 -14.11
C THR A 569 10.27 12.84 -14.20
N LEU A 570 9.84 12.01 -13.23
CA LEU A 570 8.47 11.51 -13.18
C LEU A 570 7.48 12.67 -13.04
N TYR A 571 7.69 13.57 -12.07
CA TYR A 571 6.78 14.69 -11.88
C TYR A 571 6.78 15.65 -13.08
N GLU A 572 7.96 16.10 -13.54
CA GLU A 572 8.07 17.14 -14.57
C GLU A 572 7.69 16.65 -15.98
N THR A 573 7.86 15.35 -16.28
CA THR A 573 7.64 14.82 -17.64
C THR A 573 6.41 13.93 -17.77
N LEU A 574 5.79 13.52 -16.66
CA LEU A 574 4.57 12.71 -16.65
C LEU A 574 3.44 13.38 -15.87
N GLU A 575 3.61 13.65 -14.58
CA GLU A 575 2.47 14.09 -13.77
C GLU A 575 2.01 15.53 -14.08
N ARG A 576 2.94 16.49 -13.98
CA ARG A 576 2.67 17.91 -14.21
C ARG A 576 2.09 18.21 -15.60
N PRO A 577 2.65 17.70 -16.72
CA PRO A 577 2.11 18.02 -18.04
C PRO A 577 0.82 17.28 -18.39
N LEU A 578 0.44 16.24 -17.65
CA LEU A 578 -0.80 15.50 -17.90
C LEU A 578 -2.03 16.23 -17.37
N ALA A 579 -1.92 16.94 -16.24
CA ALA A 579 -3.02 17.71 -15.65
C ALA A 579 -3.74 18.64 -16.65
N PRO A 580 -3.04 19.51 -17.42
CA PRO A 580 -3.68 20.32 -18.46
C PRO A 580 -4.39 19.51 -19.54
N VAL A 581 -3.87 18.33 -19.90
CA VAL A 581 -4.47 17.47 -20.93
C VAL A 581 -5.79 16.91 -20.41
N LEU A 582 -5.80 16.39 -19.18
CA LEU A 582 -7.01 15.89 -18.53
C LEU A 582 -8.06 16.99 -18.39
N ALA A 583 -7.67 18.17 -17.89
CA ALA A 583 -8.58 19.31 -17.75
C ALA A 583 -9.28 19.67 -19.10
N ARG A 584 -8.55 19.60 -20.23
CA ARG A 584 -9.15 19.82 -21.57
C ARG A 584 -10.06 18.67 -22.01
N MET A 585 -9.68 17.42 -21.74
CA MET A 585 -10.52 16.26 -22.04
C MET A 585 -11.86 16.32 -21.27
N GLU A 586 -11.79 16.65 -19.97
CA GLU A 586 -12.95 16.81 -19.10
C GLU A 586 -13.84 17.96 -19.59
N ALA A 587 -13.26 19.11 -19.93
CA ALA A 587 -13.99 20.25 -20.48
C ALA A 587 -14.66 19.96 -21.85
N ARG A 588 -14.06 19.12 -22.70
CA ARG A 588 -14.67 18.71 -23.97
C ARG A 588 -15.86 17.76 -23.77
N GLY A 589 -15.72 16.78 -22.88
CA GLY A 589 -16.71 15.73 -22.67
C GLY A 589 -17.00 14.88 -23.91
N ILE A 590 -17.95 13.95 -23.81
CA ILE A 590 -18.41 13.09 -24.92
C ILE A 590 -19.91 13.25 -25.19
N THR A 591 -20.32 13.19 -26.46
CA THR A 591 -21.75 13.22 -26.82
C THR A 591 -22.40 11.86 -26.57
N VAL A 592 -23.59 11.88 -25.96
CA VAL A 592 -24.38 10.68 -25.67
C VAL A 592 -25.80 10.85 -26.20
N ASP A 593 -26.28 9.89 -26.99
CA ASP A 593 -27.61 9.89 -27.57
C ASP A 593 -28.67 9.41 -26.54
N ARG A 594 -29.51 10.37 -26.11
CA ARG A 594 -30.61 10.13 -25.15
C ARG A 594 -31.63 9.13 -25.65
N GLN A 595 -31.92 9.12 -26.95
CA GLN A 595 -32.95 8.26 -27.53
C GLN A 595 -32.48 6.80 -27.56
N ILE A 596 -31.20 6.57 -27.88
CA ILE A 596 -30.62 5.22 -27.81
C ILE A 596 -30.69 4.70 -26.37
N LEU A 597 -30.26 5.50 -25.39
CA LEU A 597 -30.33 5.11 -23.98
C LEU A 597 -31.76 4.84 -23.50
N ALA A 598 -32.74 5.67 -23.89
CA ALA A 598 -34.14 5.47 -23.53
C ALA A 598 -34.71 4.17 -24.11
N ARG A 599 -34.39 3.84 -25.37
CA ARG A 599 -34.79 2.56 -25.99
C ARG A 599 -34.16 1.37 -25.29
N LEU A 600 -32.88 1.45 -24.94
CA LEU A 600 -32.18 0.39 -24.20
C LEU A 600 -32.74 0.22 -22.78
N SER A 601 -33.07 1.30 -22.07
CA SER A 601 -33.73 1.23 -20.76
C SER A 601 -35.07 0.50 -20.86
N GLY A 602 -35.85 0.75 -21.92
CA GLY A 602 -37.08 0.01 -22.23
C GLY A 602 -36.84 -1.49 -22.47
N ASP A 603 -35.90 -1.85 -23.36
CA ASP A 603 -35.53 -3.26 -23.63
C ASP A 603 -35.09 -3.99 -22.36
N PHE A 604 -34.20 -3.37 -21.59
CA PHE A 604 -33.68 -3.94 -20.36
C PHE A 604 -34.77 -4.08 -19.29
N SER A 605 -35.72 -3.13 -19.20
CA SER A 605 -36.87 -3.27 -18.28
C SER A 605 -37.73 -4.47 -18.63
N GLN A 606 -38.05 -4.64 -19.91
CA GLN A 606 -38.91 -5.74 -20.37
C GLN A 606 -38.26 -7.10 -20.14
N ARG A 607 -36.97 -7.23 -20.48
CA ARG A 607 -36.19 -8.46 -20.26
C ARG A 607 -35.97 -8.75 -18.77
N ALA A 608 -35.73 -7.73 -17.94
CA ALA A 608 -35.63 -7.90 -16.49
C ALA A 608 -36.94 -8.40 -15.89
N ALA A 609 -38.09 -7.86 -16.33
CA ALA A 609 -39.40 -8.33 -15.90
C ALA A 609 -39.68 -9.78 -16.33
N ALA A 610 -39.19 -10.20 -17.51
CA ALA A 610 -39.28 -11.59 -17.95
C ALA A 610 -38.47 -12.54 -17.06
N PHE A 611 -37.22 -12.19 -16.74
CA PHE A 611 -36.40 -12.96 -15.80
C PHE A 611 -36.99 -12.98 -14.38
N GLU A 612 -37.63 -11.88 -13.96
CA GLU A 612 -38.31 -11.82 -12.66
C GLU A 612 -39.50 -12.79 -12.62
N ALA A 613 -40.32 -12.83 -13.68
CA ALA A 613 -41.42 -13.79 -13.80
C ALA A 613 -40.90 -15.25 -13.81
N GLU A 614 -39.84 -15.53 -14.58
CA GLU A 614 -39.19 -16.84 -14.61
C GLU A 614 -38.64 -17.24 -13.24
N ALA A 615 -38.01 -16.31 -12.52
CA ALA A 615 -37.52 -16.56 -11.16
C ALA A 615 -38.66 -16.89 -10.19
N TYR A 616 -39.83 -16.25 -10.32
CA TYR A 616 -41.01 -16.57 -9.50
C TYR A 616 -41.57 -17.95 -9.79
N GLU A 617 -41.62 -18.35 -11.05
CA GLU A 617 -42.02 -19.71 -11.45
C GLU A 617 -41.05 -20.76 -10.89
N LEU A 618 -39.73 -20.54 -11.04
CA LEU A 618 -38.70 -21.43 -10.55
C LEU A 618 -38.66 -21.53 -9.01
N ALA A 619 -38.94 -20.42 -8.30
CA ALA A 619 -38.97 -20.39 -6.84
C ALA A 619 -40.30 -20.86 -6.24
N GLY A 620 -41.37 -20.95 -7.05
CA GLY A 620 -42.72 -21.29 -6.60
C GLY A 620 -43.41 -20.22 -5.74
N GLN A 621 -42.85 -19.02 -5.65
CA GLN A 621 -43.39 -17.88 -4.90
C GLN A 621 -42.77 -16.56 -5.38
N SER A 622 -43.48 -15.45 -5.16
CA SER A 622 -42.92 -14.11 -5.33
C SER A 622 -41.95 -13.76 -4.19
N PHE A 623 -40.85 -13.08 -4.52
CA PHE A 623 -39.88 -12.56 -3.56
C PHE A 623 -39.08 -11.40 -4.15
N ASN A 624 -38.35 -10.65 -3.33
CA ASN A 624 -37.47 -9.61 -3.86
C ASN A 624 -36.15 -10.21 -4.34
N LEU A 625 -35.96 -10.29 -5.66
CA LEU A 625 -34.73 -10.79 -6.31
C LEU A 625 -33.46 -10.00 -5.91
N GLY A 626 -33.64 -8.72 -5.56
CA GLY A 626 -32.57 -7.85 -5.07
C GLY A 626 -32.18 -8.11 -3.62
N SER A 627 -32.93 -8.92 -2.85
CA SER A 627 -32.65 -9.21 -1.45
C SER A 627 -31.78 -10.47 -1.30
N PRO A 628 -30.51 -10.34 -0.88
CA PRO A 628 -29.63 -11.49 -0.68
C PRO A 628 -30.17 -12.49 0.35
N LYS A 629 -30.90 -11.98 1.35
CA LYS A 629 -31.51 -12.78 2.42
C LYS A 629 -32.63 -13.66 1.88
N GLN A 630 -33.61 -13.08 1.20
CA GLN A 630 -34.75 -13.85 0.66
C GLN A 630 -34.28 -14.86 -0.41
N LEU A 631 -33.33 -14.46 -1.26
CA LEU A 631 -32.74 -15.37 -2.24
C LEU A 631 -32.02 -16.54 -1.57
N GLY A 632 -31.25 -16.28 -0.51
CA GLY A 632 -30.55 -17.32 0.23
C GLY A 632 -31.51 -18.31 0.92
N GLU A 633 -32.56 -17.81 1.56
CA GLU A 633 -33.62 -18.64 2.16
C GLU A 633 -34.30 -19.52 1.11
N ILE A 634 -34.52 -19.02 -0.11
CA ILE A 634 -35.12 -19.80 -1.20
C ILE A 634 -34.15 -20.89 -1.69
N LEU A 635 -32.93 -20.52 -2.05
CA LEU A 635 -31.96 -21.46 -2.63
C LEU A 635 -31.56 -22.57 -1.64
N PHE A 636 -31.26 -22.21 -0.40
CA PHE A 636 -30.62 -23.13 0.54
C PHE A 636 -31.59 -23.75 1.54
N ASP A 637 -32.58 -23.00 2.04
CA ASP A 637 -33.53 -23.54 3.02
C ASP A 637 -34.74 -24.20 2.35
N LYS A 638 -35.35 -23.58 1.34
CA LYS A 638 -36.55 -24.12 0.68
C LYS A 638 -36.24 -25.13 -0.41
N MET A 639 -35.32 -24.80 -1.33
CA MET A 639 -34.93 -25.69 -2.43
C MET A 639 -33.90 -26.75 -2.00
N GLY A 640 -33.28 -26.59 -0.82
CA GLY A 640 -32.34 -27.55 -0.26
C GLY A 640 -31.06 -27.72 -1.08
N ILE A 641 -30.65 -26.70 -1.83
CA ILE A 641 -29.46 -26.78 -2.70
C ILE A 641 -28.21 -26.83 -1.82
N GLU A 642 -27.34 -27.82 -2.06
CA GLU A 642 -26.09 -27.96 -1.30
C GLU A 642 -25.03 -26.93 -1.74
N GLY A 643 -24.17 -26.51 -0.81
CA GLY A 643 -23.04 -25.60 -1.09
C GLY A 643 -23.19 -24.16 -0.60
N GLY A 644 -24.30 -23.81 0.09
CA GLY A 644 -24.46 -22.51 0.74
C GLY A 644 -23.50 -22.31 1.90
N THR A 645 -22.93 -21.11 2.03
CA THR A 645 -22.13 -20.70 3.19
C THR A 645 -22.83 -19.57 3.93
N LYS A 646 -22.79 -19.57 5.27
CA LYS A 646 -23.35 -18.48 6.08
C LYS A 646 -22.28 -17.43 6.38
N THR A 647 -22.68 -16.17 6.28
CA THR A 647 -21.87 -15.01 6.66
C THR A 647 -21.75 -14.93 8.20
N LYS A 648 -20.86 -14.05 8.70
CA LYS A 648 -20.67 -13.82 10.16
C LYS A 648 -21.97 -13.42 10.88
N THR A 649 -22.95 -12.88 10.16
CA THR A 649 -24.27 -12.47 10.68
C THR A 649 -25.32 -13.59 10.63
N GLY A 650 -24.96 -14.78 10.14
CA GLY A 650 -25.84 -15.96 10.05
C GLY A 650 -26.69 -16.03 8.79
N ALA A 651 -26.69 -15.00 7.93
CA ALA A 651 -27.39 -15.02 6.64
C ALA A 651 -26.61 -15.81 5.58
N TRP A 652 -27.32 -16.49 4.68
CA TRP A 652 -26.72 -17.18 3.54
C TRP A 652 -26.00 -16.20 2.59
N SER A 653 -24.84 -16.62 2.09
CA SER A 653 -24.07 -15.89 1.07
C SER A 653 -24.68 -16.13 -0.31
N THR A 654 -25.05 -15.05 -1.00
CA THR A 654 -25.54 -15.08 -2.39
C THR A 654 -24.75 -14.08 -3.25
N GLY A 655 -23.43 -14.07 -3.05
CA GLY A 655 -22.48 -13.33 -3.88
C GLY A 655 -22.50 -13.78 -5.34
N ALA A 656 -21.92 -12.98 -6.23
CA ALA A 656 -21.86 -13.30 -7.66
C ALA A 656 -21.14 -14.63 -7.92
N ASP A 657 -20.03 -14.87 -7.20
CA ASP A 657 -19.25 -16.12 -7.22
C ASP A 657 -20.08 -17.35 -6.85
N VAL A 658 -20.87 -17.25 -5.77
CA VAL A 658 -21.74 -18.35 -5.32
C VAL A 658 -22.82 -18.65 -6.35
N LEU A 659 -23.46 -17.61 -6.90
CA LEU A 659 -24.53 -17.79 -7.88
C LEU A 659 -24.01 -18.29 -9.23
N GLU A 660 -22.81 -17.86 -9.65
CA GLU A 660 -22.15 -18.38 -10.85
C GLU A 660 -21.79 -19.86 -10.70
N ASP A 661 -21.25 -20.28 -9.55
CA ASP A 661 -20.95 -21.70 -9.28
C ASP A 661 -22.23 -22.56 -9.27
N LEU A 662 -23.31 -22.07 -8.66
CA LEU A 662 -24.61 -22.75 -8.70
C LEU A 662 -25.19 -22.82 -10.11
N ALA A 663 -25.04 -21.76 -10.90
CA ALA A 663 -25.45 -21.76 -12.30
C ALA A 663 -24.65 -22.77 -13.14
N LEU A 664 -23.34 -22.90 -12.90
CA LEU A 664 -22.49 -23.92 -13.54
C LEU A 664 -22.87 -25.35 -13.14
N LYS A 665 -23.35 -25.55 -11.91
CA LYS A 665 -23.92 -26.82 -11.42
C LYS A 665 -25.32 -27.10 -11.96
N GLY A 666 -25.85 -26.25 -12.84
CA GLY A 666 -27.12 -26.44 -13.52
C GLY A 666 -28.34 -25.99 -12.73
N VAL A 667 -28.18 -25.13 -11.71
CA VAL A 667 -29.31 -24.56 -10.96
C VAL A 667 -29.98 -23.45 -11.80
N PRO A 668 -31.21 -23.63 -12.33
CA PRO A 668 -31.81 -22.67 -13.26
C PRO A 668 -32.13 -21.32 -12.60
N LEU A 669 -32.59 -21.35 -11.34
CA LEU A 669 -32.88 -20.12 -10.60
C LEU A 669 -31.61 -19.27 -10.41
N ALA A 670 -30.47 -19.89 -10.10
CA ALA A 670 -29.21 -19.16 -9.95
C ALA A 670 -28.79 -18.49 -11.25
N ARG A 671 -28.91 -19.18 -12.40
CA ARG A 671 -28.63 -18.61 -13.73
C ARG A 671 -29.53 -17.40 -14.02
N THR A 672 -30.84 -17.56 -13.82
CA THR A 672 -31.83 -16.51 -14.03
C THR A 672 -31.52 -15.26 -13.19
N ILE A 673 -31.13 -15.44 -11.93
CA ILE A 673 -30.76 -14.33 -11.04
C ILE A 673 -29.47 -13.65 -11.47
N VAL A 674 -28.46 -14.40 -11.94
CA VAL A 674 -27.22 -13.81 -12.47
C VAL A 674 -27.53 -12.91 -13.68
N ASP A 675 -28.30 -13.42 -14.64
CA ASP A 675 -28.68 -12.67 -15.85
C ASP A 675 -29.53 -11.44 -15.50
N TRP A 676 -30.50 -11.58 -14.57
CA TRP A 676 -31.31 -10.47 -14.06
C TRP A 676 -30.47 -9.38 -13.35
N ARG A 677 -29.53 -9.77 -12.47
CA ARG A 677 -28.66 -8.84 -11.75
C ARG A 677 -27.75 -8.09 -12.71
N GLN A 678 -27.19 -8.78 -13.70
CA GLN A 678 -26.34 -8.16 -14.72
C GLN A 678 -27.12 -7.10 -15.51
N LEU A 679 -28.33 -7.43 -15.97
CA LEU A 679 -29.17 -6.52 -16.75
C LEU A 679 -29.65 -5.31 -15.93
N THR A 680 -30.11 -5.55 -14.70
CA THR A 680 -30.57 -4.49 -13.79
C THR A 680 -29.43 -3.54 -13.42
N LYS A 681 -28.22 -4.07 -13.24
CA LYS A 681 -27.01 -3.25 -13.04
C LYS A 681 -26.70 -2.41 -14.28
N LEU A 682 -26.71 -2.99 -15.48
CA LEU A 682 -26.47 -2.24 -16.71
C LEU A 682 -27.47 -1.10 -16.90
N LYS A 683 -28.75 -1.37 -16.60
CA LYS A 683 -29.82 -0.37 -16.65
C LYS A 683 -29.58 0.76 -15.66
N GLY A 684 -29.43 0.42 -14.37
CA GLY A 684 -29.30 1.40 -13.30
C GLY A 684 -28.01 2.22 -13.38
N THR A 685 -26.89 1.59 -13.76
CA THR A 685 -25.59 2.26 -13.84
C THR A 685 -25.42 3.09 -15.11
N TYR A 686 -26.00 2.69 -16.24
CA TYR A 686 -25.74 3.35 -17.52
C TYR A 686 -26.98 3.96 -18.16
N THR A 687 -27.99 3.16 -18.51
CA THR A 687 -29.10 3.68 -19.33
C THR A 687 -29.94 4.72 -18.60
N ASP A 688 -30.11 4.56 -17.28
CA ASP A 688 -30.91 5.49 -16.46
C ASP A 688 -30.07 6.63 -15.89
N ALA A 689 -28.80 6.37 -15.54
CA ALA A 689 -27.94 7.33 -14.88
C ALA A 689 -27.18 8.25 -15.85
N LEU A 690 -26.64 7.75 -16.97
CA LEU A 690 -25.92 8.61 -17.94
C LEU A 690 -26.75 9.82 -18.40
N PRO A 691 -28.07 9.72 -18.59
CA PRO A 691 -28.87 10.88 -18.94
C PRO A 691 -28.85 12.01 -17.91
N THR A 692 -28.65 11.71 -16.63
CA THR A 692 -28.60 12.72 -15.55
C THR A 692 -27.24 13.42 -15.48
N TYR A 693 -26.20 12.85 -16.09
CA TYR A 693 -24.85 13.42 -16.14
C TYR A 693 -24.61 14.32 -17.36
N MET A 694 -25.59 14.49 -18.26
CA MET A 694 -25.44 15.44 -19.36
C MET A 694 -25.49 16.87 -18.84
N ASN A 695 -24.43 17.61 -19.09
CA ASN A 695 -24.33 19.01 -18.74
C ASN A 695 -25.36 19.81 -19.59
N PRO A 696 -26.25 20.61 -18.96
CA PRO A 696 -27.27 21.36 -19.68
C PRO A 696 -26.75 22.42 -20.66
N ARG A 697 -25.51 22.90 -20.46
CA ARG A 697 -24.91 23.97 -21.28
C ARG A 697 -24.25 23.42 -22.53
N THR A 698 -23.53 22.31 -22.41
CA THR A 698 -22.78 21.70 -23.52
C THR A 698 -23.56 20.60 -24.24
N GLY A 699 -24.55 20.00 -23.57
CA GLY A 699 -25.26 18.81 -24.05
C GLY A 699 -24.41 17.53 -24.03
N ARG A 700 -23.22 17.57 -23.41
CA ARG A 700 -22.26 16.45 -23.36
C ARG A 700 -22.14 15.90 -21.95
N VAL A 701 -21.59 14.69 -21.83
CA VAL A 701 -21.23 14.07 -20.55
C VAL A 701 -19.76 14.35 -20.26
N HIS A 702 -19.48 14.88 -19.08
CA HIS A 702 -18.15 15.27 -18.64
C HIS A 702 -17.77 14.36 -17.46
N THR A 703 -16.89 13.39 -17.67
CA THR A 703 -16.36 12.57 -16.58
C THR A 703 -15.20 13.30 -15.91
N SER A 704 -14.97 13.03 -14.63
CA SER A 704 -13.78 13.51 -13.94
C SER A 704 -12.72 12.41 -13.86
N TYR A 705 -11.51 12.69 -14.36
CA TYR A 705 -10.35 11.82 -14.21
C TYR A 705 -9.59 12.13 -12.93
N SER A 706 -9.37 11.10 -12.11
CA SER A 706 -8.45 11.18 -10.97
C SER A 706 -7.08 10.65 -11.37
N GLN A 707 -6.10 11.54 -11.35
CA GLN A 707 -4.72 11.25 -11.72
C GLN A 707 -3.91 10.60 -10.59
N ALA A 708 -4.28 10.89 -9.33
CA ALA A 708 -3.52 10.58 -8.13
C ALA A 708 -4.17 9.51 -7.21
N SER A 709 -5.03 8.64 -7.76
CA SER A 709 -5.81 7.66 -6.97
C SER A 709 -5.28 6.22 -7.01
N VAL A 710 -4.71 5.77 -8.13
CA VAL A 710 -4.34 4.36 -8.33
C VAL A 710 -2.85 4.17 -8.09
N LEU A 711 -2.44 3.15 -7.35
CA LEU A 711 -1.03 2.91 -7.02
C LEU A 711 -0.14 2.70 -8.27
N THR A 712 -0.67 2.06 -9.30
CA THR A 712 0.07 1.74 -10.53
C THR A 712 0.21 2.92 -11.50
N GLY A 713 -0.46 4.05 -11.30
CA GLY A 713 -0.44 5.14 -12.30
C GLY A 713 -1.58 5.08 -13.32
N ARG A 714 -2.52 4.14 -13.22
CA ARG A 714 -3.73 4.21 -14.06
C ARG A 714 -4.60 5.40 -13.69
N LEU A 715 -5.28 5.97 -14.69
CA LEU A 715 -6.35 6.92 -14.44
C LEU A 715 -7.59 6.17 -13.93
N SER A 716 -8.34 6.82 -13.05
CA SER A 716 -9.71 6.41 -12.75
C SER A 716 -10.67 7.50 -13.20
N SER A 717 -11.90 7.14 -13.54
CA SER A 717 -12.94 8.07 -14.00
C SER A 717 -14.14 7.95 -13.08
N ASN A 718 -14.73 9.10 -12.71
CA ASN A 718 -15.89 9.21 -11.84
C ASN A 718 -16.91 10.20 -12.44
N ASP A 719 -18.14 10.11 -11.95
CA ASP A 719 -19.24 11.05 -12.24
C ASP A 719 -19.45 11.42 -13.72
N PRO A 720 -19.67 10.44 -14.62
CA PRO A 720 -19.82 9.00 -14.39
C PRO A 720 -18.53 8.21 -14.60
N ASN A 721 -18.45 7.00 -14.05
CA ASN A 721 -17.31 6.10 -14.30
C ASN A 721 -17.42 5.45 -15.70
N LEU A 722 -16.71 6.02 -16.67
CA LEU A 722 -16.68 5.54 -18.06
C LEU A 722 -15.70 4.37 -18.27
N GLN A 723 -14.82 4.10 -17.31
CA GLN A 723 -13.87 2.98 -17.36
C GLN A 723 -14.55 1.61 -17.24
N ASN A 724 -15.72 1.54 -16.60
CA ASN A 724 -16.39 0.28 -16.30
C ASN A 724 -17.42 -0.16 -17.35
N ILE A 725 -17.56 0.57 -18.46
CA ILE A 725 -18.56 0.26 -19.50
C ILE A 725 -18.18 -1.07 -20.16
N PRO A 726 -19.01 -2.13 -20.04
CA PRO A 726 -18.61 -3.46 -20.48
C PRO A 726 -18.38 -3.54 -22.00
N VAL A 727 -17.22 -4.08 -22.37
CA VAL A 727 -16.79 -4.23 -23.78
C VAL A 727 -17.22 -5.57 -24.38
N ARG A 728 -17.25 -6.62 -23.55
CA ARG A 728 -17.26 -8.02 -24.00
C ARG A 728 -18.64 -8.64 -24.10
N THR A 729 -19.67 -7.95 -23.61
CA THR A 729 -21.04 -8.46 -23.58
C THR A 729 -21.87 -7.76 -24.65
N ALA A 730 -22.79 -8.48 -25.28
CA ALA A 730 -23.66 -7.90 -26.31
C ALA A 730 -24.43 -6.68 -25.78
N ASP A 731 -24.94 -6.74 -24.54
CA ASP A 731 -25.65 -5.61 -23.94
C ASP A 731 -24.73 -4.45 -23.53
N GLY A 732 -23.47 -4.73 -23.18
CA GLY A 732 -22.47 -3.68 -22.92
C GLY A 732 -22.08 -2.93 -24.20
N ARG A 733 -21.89 -3.67 -25.29
CA ARG A 733 -21.67 -3.13 -26.64
C ARG A 733 -22.83 -2.23 -27.09
N LYS A 734 -24.07 -2.66 -26.85
CA LYS A 734 -25.25 -1.81 -27.11
C LYS A 734 -25.21 -0.48 -26.34
N ILE A 735 -24.70 -0.43 -25.12
CA ILE A 735 -24.56 0.84 -24.38
C ILE A 735 -23.53 1.74 -25.06
N ARG A 736 -22.43 1.18 -25.58
CA ARG A 736 -21.39 1.93 -26.30
C ARG A 736 -21.89 2.59 -27.58
N THR A 737 -22.92 2.05 -28.25
CA THR A 737 -23.54 2.70 -29.42
C THR A 737 -24.21 4.03 -29.09
N ALA A 738 -24.55 4.28 -27.82
CA ALA A 738 -25.10 5.56 -27.38
C ALA A 738 -24.03 6.66 -27.31
N PHE A 739 -22.74 6.33 -27.28
CA PHE A 739 -21.65 7.31 -27.31
C PHE A 739 -21.33 7.62 -28.77
N VAL A 740 -21.68 8.83 -29.21
CA VAL A 740 -21.67 9.20 -30.63
C VAL A 740 -20.75 10.39 -30.87
N ALA A 741 -20.30 10.55 -32.12
CA ALA A 741 -19.63 11.78 -32.55
C ALA A 741 -20.62 12.95 -32.59
N ALA A 742 -20.14 14.17 -32.34
CA ALA A 742 -20.92 15.37 -32.66
C ALA A 742 -21.29 15.44 -34.15
N PRO A 743 -22.37 16.16 -34.53
CA PRO A 743 -22.75 16.35 -35.93
C PRO A 743 -21.58 16.88 -36.79
N GLY A 744 -21.35 16.26 -37.96
CA GLY A 744 -20.24 16.60 -38.87
C GLY A 744 -18.86 16.07 -38.45
N LYS A 745 -18.80 15.26 -37.39
CA LYS A 745 -17.58 14.61 -36.91
C LYS A 745 -17.71 13.07 -36.93
N VAL A 746 -16.59 12.40 -36.69
CA VAL A 746 -16.47 10.95 -36.44
C VAL A 746 -15.63 10.73 -35.18
N LEU A 747 -15.85 9.61 -34.49
CA LEU A 747 -14.99 9.16 -33.41
C LEU A 747 -13.86 8.32 -33.98
N ILE A 748 -12.66 8.46 -33.45
CA ILE A 748 -11.55 7.52 -33.65
C ILE A 748 -11.30 6.83 -32.32
N SER A 749 -11.36 5.52 -32.29
CA SER A 749 -10.78 4.73 -31.21
C SER A 749 -9.37 4.29 -31.61
N ALA A 750 -8.41 4.48 -30.71
CA ALA A 750 -7.06 3.97 -30.86
C ALA A 750 -6.68 3.16 -29.61
N ASP A 751 -6.49 1.84 -29.76
CA ASP A 751 -6.22 0.90 -28.68
C ASP A 751 -4.81 0.31 -28.79
N TYR A 752 -4.11 0.20 -27.66
CA TYR A 752 -2.81 -0.46 -27.64
C TYR A 752 -2.95 -1.98 -27.66
N SER A 753 -2.45 -2.61 -28.73
CA SER A 753 -2.53 -4.06 -28.90
C SER A 753 -1.56 -4.77 -27.94
N GLN A 754 -2.12 -5.28 -26.84
CA GLN A 754 -1.42 -6.13 -25.85
C GLN A 754 -0.22 -5.46 -25.16
N ILE A 755 -0.34 -4.17 -24.82
CA ILE A 755 0.77 -3.37 -24.27
C ILE A 755 1.44 -4.01 -23.04
N GLU A 756 0.66 -4.59 -22.13
CA GLU A 756 1.22 -5.23 -20.92
C GLU A 756 2.16 -6.40 -21.26
N LEU A 757 1.83 -7.20 -22.29
CA LEU A 757 2.68 -8.31 -22.71
C LEU A 757 3.96 -7.82 -23.40
N ARG A 758 3.87 -6.73 -24.19
CA ARG A 758 5.04 -6.10 -24.82
C ARG A 758 5.98 -5.50 -23.78
N VAL A 759 5.41 -4.85 -22.76
CA VAL A 759 6.14 -4.33 -21.60
C VAL A 759 6.79 -5.47 -20.81
N LEU A 760 6.08 -6.57 -20.55
CA LEU A 760 6.65 -7.75 -19.89
C LEU A 760 7.84 -8.32 -20.68
N ALA A 761 7.69 -8.50 -22.00
CA ALA A 761 8.76 -9.00 -22.86
C ALA A 761 10.01 -8.10 -22.83
N HIS A 762 9.82 -6.79 -22.65
CA HIS A 762 10.91 -5.84 -22.44
C HIS A 762 11.54 -5.93 -21.05
N ILE A 763 10.74 -5.84 -19.98
CA ILE A 763 11.22 -5.81 -18.59
C ILE A 763 11.91 -7.12 -18.20
N ALA A 764 11.33 -8.26 -18.59
CA ALA A 764 11.83 -9.59 -18.25
C ALA A 764 12.80 -10.17 -19.31
N ASP A 765 13.14 -9.40 -20.35
CA ASP A 765 14.09 -9.77 -21.40
C ASP A 765 13.79 -11.13 -22.10
N ILE A 766 12.51 -11.45 -22.32
CA ILE A 766 12.08 -12.79 -22.75
C ILE A 766 12.18 -12.93 -24.27
N GLN A 767 13.27 -13.49 -24.78
CA GLN A 767 13.53 -13.60 -26.22
C GLN A 767 12.39 -14.25 -27.01
N ALA A 768 11.82 -15.36 -26.53
CA ALA A 768 10.71 -16.05 -27.21
C ALA A 768 9.46 -15.17 -27.41
N LEU A 769 9.18 -14.26 -26.47
CA LEU A 769 8.07 -13.31 -26.63
C LEU A 769 8.43 -12.18 -27.61
N LYS A 770 9.68 -11.73 -27.60
CA LYS A 770 10.15 -10.72 -28.55
C LYS A 770 10.07 -11.23 -29.99
N ASP A 771 10.58 -12.45 -30.23
CA ASP A 771 10.54 -13.09 -31.54
C ASP A 771 9.08 -13.24 -32.02
N ALA A 772 8.18 -13.71 -31.14
CA ALA A 772 6.76 -13.83 -31.46
C ALA A 772 6.12 -12.48 -31.85
N PHE A 773 6.47 -11.39 -31.17
CA PHE A 773 5.96 -10.06 -31.52
C PHE A 773 6.59 -9.49 -32.80
N GLU A 774 7.87 -9.77 -33.07
CA GLU A 774 8.54 -9.37 -34.31
C GLU A 774 7.97 -10.10 -35.54
N GLU A 775 7.61 -11.38 -35.39
CA GLU A 775 6.99 -12.20 -36.43
C GLU A 775 5.47 -11.97 -36.57
N GLY A 776 4.88 -11.13 -35.72
CA GLY A 776 3.43 -10.84 -35.73
C GLY A 776 2.56 -12.01 -35.29
N LEU A 777 3.12 -12.95 -34.52
CA LEU A 777 2.42 -14.15 -34.05
C LEU A 777 1.50 -13.84 -32.87
N ASP A 778 0.35 -14.52 -32.83
CA ASP A 778 -0.57 -14.44 -31.71
C ASP A 778 -0.11 -15.34 -30.56
N ILE A 779 0.51 -14.74 -29.55
CA ILE A 779 1.03 -15.43 -28.37
C ILE A 779 -0.05 -16.27 -27.69
N HIS A 780 -1.30 -15.80 -27.64
CA HIS A 780 -2.38 -16.58 -27.02
C HIS A 780 -2.74 -17.81 -27.85
N ALA A 781 -2.75 -17.70 -29.17
CA ALA A 781 -2.99 -18.84 -30.05
C ALA A 781 -1.81 -19.82 -30.04
N MET A 782 -0.57 -19.34 -29.95
CA MET A 782 0.61 -20.19 -29.79
C MET A 782 0.56 -20.96 -28.48
N THR A 783 0.32 -20.29 -27.35
CA THR A 783 0.19 -20.96 -26.06
C THR A 783 -0.98 -21.94 -26.05
N ALA A 784 -2.13 -21.55 -26.63
CA ALA A 784 -3.27 -22.45 -26.78
C ALA A 784 -2.93 -23.70 -27.59
N SER A 785 -2.16 -23.54 -28.67
CA SER A 785 -1.83 -24.63 -29.57
C SER A 785 -0.97 -25.67 -28.88
N GLU A 786 0.02 -25.23 -28.11
CA GLU A 786 0.88 -26.13 -27.34
C GLU A 786 0.12 -26.75 -26.15
N MET A 787 -0.70 -25.98 -25.44
CA MET A 787 -1.41 -26.46 -24.24
C MET A 787 -2.59 -27.40 -24.54
N PHE A 788 -3.34 -27.12 -25.60
CA PHE A 788 -4.55 -27.86 -25.96
C PHE A 788 -4.36 -28.77 -27.17
N ASN A 789 -3.15 -28.80 -27.75
CA ASN A 789 -2.80 -29.57 -28.94
C ASN A 789 -3.75 -29.27 -30.14
N VAL A 790 -4.12 -27.99 -30.30
CA VAL A 790 -4.97 -27.50 -31.39
C VAL A 790 -4.12 -26.67 -32.35
N PRO A 791 -4.20 -26.83 -33.69
CA PRO A 791 -3.46 -25.98 -34.61
C PRO A 791 -3.77 -24.48 -34.41
N VAL A 792 -2.77 -23.61 -34.57
CA VAL A 792 -2.95 -22.15 -34.55
C VAL A 792 -3.92 -21.71 -35.65
N GLU A 793 -3.76 -22.28 -36.84
CA GLU A 793 -4.63 -22.02 -37.99
C GLU A 793 -6.01 -22.66 -37.78
N GLY A 794 -7.07 -21.85 -37.88
CA GLY A 794 -8.45 -22.29 -37.68
C GLY A 794 -8.85 -22.57 -36.22
N MET A 795 -8.03 -22.12 -35.24
CA MET A 795 -8.33 -22.32 -33.82
C MET A 795 -9.69 -21.73 -33.43
N PRO A 796 -10.57 -22.49 -32.73
CA PRO A 796 -11.83 -21.96 -32.24
C PRO A 796 -11.61 -20.78 -31.27
N SER A 797 -12.37 -19.71 -31.44
CA SER A 797 -12.26 -18.48 -30.66
C SER A 797 -12.37 -18.71 -29.14
N GLU A 798 -13.17 -19.68 -28.71
CA GLU A 798 -13.31 -20.07 -27.31
C GLU A 798 -12.03 -20.68 -26.71
N VAL A 799 -11.29 -21.48 -27.49
CA VAL A 799 -10.03 -22.11 -27.06
C VAL A 799 -8.97 -21.03 -26.88
N ARG A 800 -8.86 -20.12 -27.85
CA ARG A 800 -8.01 -18.94 -27.75
C ARG A 800 -8.36 -18.06 -26.54
N ARG A 801 -9.66 -17.86 -26.26
CA ARG A 801 -10.13 -17.09 -25.09
C ARG A 801 -9.69 -17.73 -23.78
N ARG A 802 -9.78 -19.06 -23.67
CA ARG A 802 -9.29 -19.81 -22.50
C ARG A 802 -7.79 -19.62 -22.33
N ALA A 803 -6.99 -19.82 -23.38
CA ALA A 803 -5.54 -19.61 -23.31
C ALA A 803 -5.15 -18.18 -22.95
N LYS A 804 -5.88 -17.17 -23.45
CA LYS A 804 -5.69 -15.78 -23.02
C LYS A 804 -5.85 -15.63 -21.51
N ALA A 805 -6.92 -16.19 -20.94
CA ALA A 805 -7.16 -16.14 -19.49
C ALA A 805 -6.04 -16.85 -18.70
N ILE A 806 -5.52 -17.96 -19.23
CA ILE A 806 -4.38 -18.69 -18.66
C ILE A 806 -3.12 -17.84 -18.69
N ASN A 807 -2.71 -17.31 -19.84
CA ASN A 807 -1.48 -16.52 -19.99
C ASN A 807 -1.47 -15.35 -19.02
N PHE A 808 -2.56 -14.58 -18.98
CA PHE A 808 -2.68 -13.48 -18.03
C PHE A 808 -2.70 -13.98 -16.58
N GLY A 809 -3.42 -15.06 -16.28
CA GLY A 809 -3.42 -15.65 -14.94
C GLY A 809 -2.01 -16.01 -14.47
N ILE A 810 -1.23 -16.72 -15.29
CA ILE A 810 0.12 -17.15 -14.94
C ILE A 810 1.06 -15.96 -14.78
N ILE A 811 1.02 -14.99 -15.72
CA ILE A 811 1.83 -13.76 -15.66
C ILE A 811 1.55 -12.97 -14.38
N TYR A 812 0.29 -12.95 -13.91
CA TYR A 812 -0.10 -12.26 -12.69
C TYR A 812 0.04 -13.13 -11.42
N GLY A 813 0.74 -14.26 -11.52
CA GLY A 813 1.05 -15.11 -10.37
C GLY A 813 -0.15 -15.85 -9.79
N ILE A 814 -1.10 -16.27 -10.62
CA ILE A 814 -2.18 -17.17 -10.19
C ILE A 814 -1.60 -18.50 -9.68
N SER A 815 -2.19 -19.05 -8.62
CA SER A 815 -1.80 -20.37 -8.13
C SER A 815 -2.46 -21.48 -8.95
N ALA A 816 -1.93 -22.70 -8.90
CA ALA A 816 -2.57 -23.87 -9.51
C ALA A 816 -4.01 -24.07 -9.02
N PHE A 817 -4.31 -23.72 -7.77
CA PHE A 817 -5.68 -23.73 -7.23
C PHE A 817 -6.57 -22.68 -7.90
N GLY A 818 -6.07 -21.44 -8.04
CA GLY A 818 -6.81 -20.37 -8.71
C GLY A 818 -7.07 -20.69 -10.19
N LEU A 819 -6.06 -21.21 -10.89
CA LEU A 819 -6.16 -21.59 -12.29
C LEU A 819 -7.14 -22.77 -12.50
N ALA A 820 -7.10 -23.77 -11.62
CA ALA A 820 -8.03 -24.90 -11.64
C ALA A 820 -9.50 -24.42 -11.52
N ASN A 821 -9.78 -23.52 -10.56
CA ASN A 821 -11.12 -22.95 -10.39
C ASN A 821 -11.57 -22.14 -11.61
N GLN A 822 -10.66 -21.36 -12.21
CA GLN A 822 -11.00 -20.52 -13.37
C GLN A 822 -11.28 -21.34 -14.64
N LEU A 823 -10.61 -22.49 -14.79
CA LEU A 823 -10.76 -23.36 -15.96
C LEU A 823 -11.79 -24.48 -15.77
N GLY A 824 -12.17 -24.78 -14.52
CA GLY A 824 -13.01 -25.92 -14.18
C GLY A 824 -12.30 -27.27 -14.36
N ILE A 825 -10.99 -27.32 -14.11
CA ILE A 825 -10.13 -28.52 -14.28
C ILE A 825 -9.57 -29.00 -12.94
N ALA A 826 -8.96 -30.20 -12.93
CA ALA A 826 -8.34 -30.72 -11.72
C ALA A 826 -7.08 -29.91 -11.33
N ARG A 827 -6.81 -29.79 -10.01
CA ARG A 827 -5.64 -29.04 -9.50
C ARG A 827 -4.30 -29.57 -10.04
N GLY A 828 -4.18 -30.88 -10.24
CA GLY A 828 -2.96 -31.49 -10.81
C GLY A 828 -2.71 -31.01 -12.23
N GLU A 829 -3.73 -31.07 -13.08
CA GLU A 829 -3.69 -30.63 -14.48
C GLU A 829 -3.35 -29.13 -14.60
N ALA A 830 -3.95 -28.28 -13.76
CA ALA A 830 -3.61 -26.85 -13.71
C ALA A 830 -2.14 -26.62 -13.28
N GLY A 831 -1.60 -27.47 -12.41
CA GLY A 831 -0.19 -27.43 -12.01
C GLY A 831 0.76 -27.80 -13.16
N ASP A 832 0.40 -28.83 -13.93
CA ASP A 832 1.16 -29.25 -15.11
C ASP A 832 1.19 -28.15 -16.18
N TYR A 833 0.05 -27.47 -16.41
CA TYR A 833 -0.03 -26.31 -17.30
C TYR A 833 0.91 -25.17 -16.88
N ILE A 834 0.95 -24.81 -15.60
CA ILE A 834 1.85 -23.76 -15.09
C ILE A 834 3.32 -24.18 -15.29
N LYS A 835 3.64 -25.46 -15.04
CA LYS A 835 4.98 -25.99 -15.20
C LYS A 835 5.46 -25.92 -16.65
N THR A 836 4.66 -26.43 -17.59
CA THR A 836 4.97 -26.38 -19.03
C THR A 836 5.13 -24.94 -19.52
N TYR A 837 4.30 -24.01 -19.04
CA TYR A 837 4.42 -22.60 -19.38
C TYR A 837 5.76 -21.99 -18.95
N PHE A 838 6.23 -22.28 -17.73
CA PHE A 838 7.54 -21.80 -17.26
C PHE A 838 8.73 -22.50 -17.92
N GLU A 839 8.61 -23.77 -18.31
CA GLU A 839 9.63 -24.46 -19.10
C GLU A 839 9.79 -23.81 -20.49
N ARG A 840 8.71 -23.29 -21.07
CA ARG A 840 8.72 -22.58 -22.35
C ARG A 840 9.21 -21.14 -22.23
N PHE A 841 8.84 -20.46 -21.16
CA PHE A 841 9.17 -19.05 -20.91
C PHE A 841 9.93 -18.88 -19.58
N PRO A 842 11.17 -19.38 -19.47
CA PRO A 842 11.91 -19.37 -18.22
C PRO A 842 12.14 -17.96 -17.66
N GLY A 843 12.36 -16.97 -18.53
CA GLY A 843 12.56 -15.57 -18.12
C GLY A 843 11.37 -14.95 -17.38
N ILE A 844 10.14 -15.46 -17.55
CA ILE A 844 8.99 -15.02 -16.74
C ILE A 844 9.19 -15.41 -15.28
N ARG A 845 9.65 -16.63 -15.03
CA ARG A 845 9.89 -17.13 -13.67
C ARG A 845 11.01 -16.34 -12.99
N ASP A 846 12.11 -16.11 -13.70
CA ASP A 846 13.25 -15.34 -13.18
C ASP A 846 12.82 -13.92 -12.80
N TYR A 847 12.03 -13.26 -13.66
CA TYR A 847 11.43 -11.96 -13.36
C TYR A 847 10.55 -12.00 -12.11
N MET A 848 9.64 -12.99 -12.01
CA MET A 848 8.75 -13.11 -10.86
C MET A 848 9.52 -13.26 -9.54
N ASP A 849 10.56 -14.09 -9.53
CA ASP A 849 11.37 -14.32 -8.34
C ASP A 849 12.23 -13.09 -8.01
N GLU A 850 12.76 -12.38 -9.01
CA GLU A 850 13.47 -11.12 -8.82
C GLU A 850 12.56 -10.03 -8.21
N GLN A 851 11.32 -9.88 -8.68
CA GLN A 851 10.38 -8.90 -8.12
C GLN A 851 10.02 -9.19 -6.65
N LYS A 852 9.87 -10.47 -6.28
CA LYS A 852 9.64 -10.86 -4.87
C LYS A 852 10.82 -10.46 -3.99
N VAL A 853 12.04 -10.64 -4.47
CA VAL A 853 13.25 -10.24 -3.73
C VAL A 853 13.31 -8.71 -3.59
N LYS A 854 13.09 -7.97 -4.70
CA LYS A 854 13.08 -6.50 -4.71
C LYS A 854 12.05 -5.92 -3.77
N VAL A 855 10.79 -6.35 -3.85
CA VAL A 855 9.73 -5.79 -3.00
C VAL A 855 9.97 -6.07 -1.52
N LYS A 856 10.57 -7.23 -1.19
CA LYS A 856 10.91 -7.59 0.19
C LYS A 856 12.05 -6.74 0.75
N ALA A 857 13.05 -6.45 -0.07
CA ALA A 857 14.21 -5.63 0.31
C ALA A 857 13.86 -4.14 0.41
N ASP A 858 13.21 -3.60 -0.61
CA ASP A 858 13.02 -2.15 -0.77
C ASP A 858 11.67 -1.67 -0.24
N GLY A 859 10.68 -2.55 -0.08
CA GLY A 859 9.31 -2.19 0.28
C GLY A 859 8.53 -1.52 -0.85
N TYR A 860 9.08 -1.46 -2.07
CA TYR A 860 8.44 -0.96 -3.27
C TYR A 860 9.01 -1.62 -4.53
N VAL A 861 8.33 -1.44 -5.66
CA VAL A 861 8.85 -1.77 -7.00
C VAL A 861 8.77 -0.52 -7.89
N THR A 862 9.44 -0.51 -9.04
CA THR A 862 9.47 0.65 -9.94
C THR A 862 9.02 0.32 -11.35
N THR A 863 8.39 1.29 -12.02
CA THR A 863 8.12 1.22 -13.46
C THR A 863 9.36 1.57 -14.27
N ILE A 864 9.34 1.32 -15.58
CA ILE A 864 10.46 1.67 -16.49
C ILE A 864 10.71 3.20 -16.58
N PHE A 865 9.78 4.03 -16.09
CA PHE A 865 9.93 5.49 -16.02
C PHE A 865 10.19 6.00 -14.60
N GLY A 866 10.43 5.10 -13.63
CA GLY A 866 10.86 5.46 -12.28
C GLY A 866 9.73 5.74 -11.28
N ARG A 867 8.47 5.44 -11.61
CA ARG A 867 7.36 5.50 -10.64
C ARG A 867 7.56 4.47 -9.55
N LYS A 868 7.55 4.90 -8.28
CA LYS A 868 7.61 4.00 -7.12
C LYS A 868 6.21 3.51 -6.75
N ILE A 869 6.06 2.20 -6.67
CA ILE A 869 4.82 1.52 -6.28
C ILE A 869 5.08 0.86 -4.93
N GLN A 870 4.62 1.51 -3.87
CA GLN A 870 5.00 1.14 -2.50
C GLN A 870 4.09 0.05 -1.90
N PHE A 871 4.72 -0.90 -1.21
CA PHE A 871 4.08 -2.02 -0.51
C PHE A 871 4.50 -2.03 0.97
N PRO A 872 3.86 -1.22 1.84
CA PRO A 872 4.26 -1.10 3.25
C PRO A 872 4.20 -2.42 4.02
N ASN A 873 3.38 -3.38 3.56
CA ASN A 873 3.22 -4.70 4.15
C ASN A 873 4.08 -5.78 3.48
N ALA A 874 5.12 -5.42 2.72
CA ALA A 874 5.97 -6.38 2.01
C ALA A 874 6.63 -7.42 2.93
N ASN A 875 6.92 -7.03 4.17
CA ASN A 875 7.49 -7.91 5.20
C ASN A 875 6.45 -8.38 6.23
N SER A 876 5.15 -8.37 5.90
CA SER A 876 4.10 -8.81 6.81
C SER A 876 4.27 -10.29 7.19
N GLY A 877 4.15 -10.56 8.49
CA GLY A 877 4.11 -11.92 9.04
C GLY A 877 2.84 -12.69 8.65
N ASN A 878 1.78 -11.99 8.21
CA ASN A 878 0.53 -12.60 7.76
C ASN A 878 0.72 -13.25 6.38
N PRO A 879 0.57 -14.59 6.24
CA PRO A 879 0.76 -15.29 4.97
C PRO A 879 -0.13 -14.79 3.83
N SER A 880 -1.37 -14.37 4.13
CA SER A 880 -2.31 -13.87 3.11
C SER A 880 -1.91 -12.51 2.56
N GLU A 881 -1.44 -11.60 3.43
CA GLU A 881 -0.93 -10.28 3.03
C GLU A 881 0.36 -10.42 2.24
N ARG A 882 1.29 -11.27 2.69
CA ARG A 882 2.53 -11.56 1.96
C ARG A 882 2.26 -12.11 0.57
N SER A 883 1.37 -13.11 0.45
CA SER A 883 0.97 -13.68 -0.85
C SER A 883 0.25 -12.68 -1.76
N PHE A 884 -0.41 -11.66 -1.19
CA PHE A 884 -0.97 -10.56 -1.95
C PHE A 884 0.12 -9.61 -2.46
N VAL A 885 1.05 -9.18 -1.60
CA VAL A 885 2.14 -8.29 -1.99
C VAL A 885 3.03 -8.94 -3.04
N GLU A 886 3.40 -10.22 -2.88
CA GLU A 886 4.21 -10.94 -3.88
C GLU A 886 3.55 -10.90 -5.27
N ARG A 887 2.26 -11.24 -5.36
CA ARG A 887 1.51 -11.19 -6.64
C ARG A 887 1.38 -9.76 -7.18
N ALA A 888 1.07 -8.80 -6.31
CA ALA A 888 0.91 -7.40 -6.71
C ALA A 888 2.24 -6.80 -7.20
N SER A 889 3.36 -7.15 -6.59
CA SER A 889 4.71 -6.66 -6.94
C SER A 889 5.19 -7.12 -8.31
N ILE A 890 4.73 -8.28 -8.78
CA ILE A 890 5.04 -8.81 -10.11
C ILE A 890 4.29 -8.01 -11.19
N ASN A 891 3.02 -7.72 -10.93
CA ASN A 891 2.13 -7.08 -11.89
C ASN A 891 2.31 -5.55 -11.95
N ALA A 892 2.57 -4.92 -10.80
CA ALA A 892 2.57 -3.47 -10.69
C ALA A 892 3.59 -2.76 -11.62
N PRO A 893 4.84 -3.25 -11.82
CA PRO A 893 5.77 -2.69 -12.78
C PRO A 893 5.26 -2.74 -14.22
N ILE A 894 4.56 -3.83 -14.59
CA ILE A 894 4.04 -4.06 -15.94
C ILE A 894 2.88 -3.08 -16.21
N GLN A 895 1.86 -3.13 -15.36
CA GLN A 895 0.68 -2.27 -15.48
C GLN A 895 1.03 -0.79 -15.34
N GLY A 896 1.94 -0.45 -14.44
CA GLY A 896 2.35 0.93 -14.25
C GLY A 896 3.19 1.46 -15.39
N SER A 897 4.07 0.64 -15.98
CA SER A 897 4.81 1.04 -17.17
C SER A 897 3.87 1.23 -18.37
N ALA A 898 2.86 0.37 -18.56
CA ALA A 898 1.85 0.56 -19.59
C ALA A 898 1.05 1.86 -19.37
N ALA A 899 0.64 2.14 -18.13
CA ALA A 899 -0.04 3.38 -17.78
C ALA A 899 0.84 4.61 -18.05
N ASP A 900 2.12 4.56 -17.70
CA ASP A 900 3.07 5.64 -17.97
C ASP A 900 3.25 5.86 -19.49
N ILE A 901 3.30 4.80 -20.32
CA ILE A 901 3.35 4.91 -21.79
C ILE A 901 2.12 5.65 -22.32
N ILE A 902 0.92 5.27 -21.88
CA ILE A 902 -0.33 5.93 -22.30
C ILE A 902 -0.32 7.40 -21.91
N ARG A 903 0.07 7.73 -20.67
CA ARG A 903 0.19 9.12 -20.21
C ARG A 903 1.16 9.94 -21.08
N ARG A 904 2.30 9.37 -21.47
CA ARG A 904 3.25 10.03 -22.40
C ARG A 904 2.63 10.26 -23.76
N ALA A 905 1.86 9.31 -24.28
CA ALA A 905 1.14 9.48 -25.53
C ALA A 905 0.16 10.66 -25.43
N MET A 906 -0.62 10.72 -24.34
CA MET A 906 -1.58 11.79 -24.08
C MET A 906 -0.91 13.17 -24.07
N ILE A 907 0.18 13.32 -23.33
CA ILE A 907 0.96 14.57 -23.23
C ILE A 907 1.47 15.05 -24.59
N ARG A 908 1.88 14.12 -25.45
CA ARG A 908 2.49 14.42 -26.76
C ARG A 908 1.49 14.62 -27.88
N MET A 909 0.26 14.17 -27.69
CA MET A 909 -0.71 14.06 -28.76
C MET A 909 -1.10 15.42 -29.34
N GLU A 910 -1.59 16.34 -28.51
CA GLU A 910 -2.08 17.64 -29.00
C GLU A 910 -0.97 18.49 -29.67
N PRO A 911 0.26 18.60 -29.13
CA PRO A 911 1.34 19.29 -29.83
C PRO A 911 1.64 18.70 -31.22
N GLU A 912 1.64 17.38 -31.36
CA GLU A 912 1.92 16.71 -32.63
C GLU A 912 0.77 16.84 -33.64
N LEU A 913 -0.49 16.74 -33.19
CA LEU A 913 -1.67 17.03 -34.01
C LEU A 913 -1.66 18.48 -34.51
N LYS A 914 -1.36 19.44 -33.62
CA LYS A 914 -1.24 20.85 -33.98
C LYS A 914 -0.13 21.11 -35.00
N LYS A 915 1.03 20.46 -34.83
CA LYS A 915 2.14 20.52 -35.78
C LYS A 915 1.77 19.94 -37.15
N ALA A 916 0.99 18.86 -37.16
CA ALA A 916 0.44 18.26 -38.37
C ALA A 916 -0.73 19.06 -38.97
N LYS A 917 -1.21 20.10 -38.29
CA LYS A 917 -2.40 20.90 -38.65
C LYS A 917 -3.68 20.06 -38.76
N ILE A 918 -3.80 19.06 -37.89
CA ILE A 918 -4.96 18.18 -37.82
C ILE A 918 -5.86 18.69 -36.69
N ASP A 919 -7.12 18.92 -37.03
CA ASP A 919 -8.16 19.25 -36.05
C ASP A 919 -8.69 17.95 -35.44
N ALA A 920 -8.25 17.66 -34.21
CA ALA A 920 -8.61 16.44 -33.50
C ALA A 920 -8.63 16.70 -32.01
N ASP A 921 -9.75 16.35 -31.38
CA ASP A 921 -9.96 16.49 -29.94
C ASP A 921 -9.85 15.14 -29.26
N MET A 922 -8.91 14.99 -28.33
CA MET A 922 -8.89 13.83 -27.43
C MET A 922 -10.00 13.99 -26.39
N LEU A 923 -10.88 12.98 -26.30
CA LEU A 923 -12.07 13.01 -25.45
C LEU A 923 -11.93 12.12 -24.22
N LEU A 924 -11.59 10.84 -24.42
CA LEU A 924 -11.59 9.85 -23.35
C LEU A 924 -10.32 9.00 -23.36
N GLN A 925 -9.94 8.58 -22.17
CA GLN A 925 -9.01 7.49 -21.91
C GLN A 925 -9.79 6.38 -21.20
N VAL A 926 -9.79 5.17 -21.75
CA VAL A 926 -10.47 3.98 -21.18
C VAL A 926 -9.54 2.78 -21.30
N HIS A 927 -9.15 2.17 -20.19
CA HIS A 927 -8.18 1.06 -20.17
C HIS A 927 -6.86 1.39 -20.90
N ASP A 928 -6.64 0.83 -22.09
CA ASP A 928 -5.46 1.07 -22.93
C ASP A 928 -5.84 1.81 -24.25
N GLU A 929 -7.07 2.33 -24.30
CA GLU A 929 -7.71 2.99 -25.44
C GLU A 929 -7.76 4.52 -25.25
N LEU A 930 -7.50 5.26 -26.34
CA LEU A 930 -7.71 6.70 -26.46
C LEU A 930 -8.79 6.98 -27.51
N ILE A 931 -9.79 7.76 -27.13
CA ILE A 931 -10.90 8.17 -28.01
C ILE A 931 -10.73 9.61 -28.44
N PHE A 932 -10.86 9.84 -29.73
CA PHE A 932 -10.78 11.15 -30.37
C PHE A 932 -12.07 11.47 -31.10
N GLU A 933 -12.28 12.75 -31.36
CA GLU A 933 -13.33 13.25 -32.23
C GLU A 933 -12.70 14.17 -33.28
N VAL A 934 -12.95 13.90 -34.56
CA VAL A 934 -12.36 14.62 -35.69
C VAL A 934 -13.44 15.03 -36.70
N PRO A 935 -13.26 16.11 -37.48
CA PRO A 935 -14.13 16.41 -38.61
C PRO A 935 -14.21 15.24 -39.58
N GLU A 936 -15.42 14.93 -40.03
CA GLU A 936 -15.64 13.86 -41.01
C GLU A 936 -14.89 14.12 -42.32
N GLY A 937 -14.22 13.10 -42.84
CA GLY A 937 -13.34 13.16 -44.01
C GLY A 937 -11.89 13.51 -43.69
N THR A 938 -11.52 13.68 -42.41
CA THR A 938 -10.14 13.95 -41.98
C THR A 938 -9.49 12.80 -41.21
N GLU A 939 -10.23 11.73 -40.94
CA GLU A 939 -9.81 10.54 -40.20
C GLU A 939 -8.56 9.86 -40.81
N ASP A 940 -8.47 9.77 -42.14
CA ASP A 940 -7.33 9.16 -42.85
C ASP A 940 -6.02 9.95 -42.65
N GLN A 941 -6.11 11.24 -42.30
CA GLN A 941 -4.96 12.07 -41.96
C GLN A 941 -4.64 12.00 -40.46
N ALA A 942 -5.68 11.93 -39.61
CA ALA A 942 -5.55 11.87 -38.16
C ALA A 942 -4.97 10.54 -37.66
N ILE A 943 -5.50 9.41 -38.13
CA ILE A 943 -5.14 8.06 -37.67
C ILE A 943 -3.62 7.81 -37.74
N PRO A 944 -2.90 8.08 -38.85
CA PRO A 944 -1.46 7.86 -38.92
C PRO A 944 -0.67 8.67 -37.88
N VAL A 945 -1.08 9.91 -37.59
CA VAL A 945 -0.41 10.75 -36.59
C VAL A 945 -0.67 10.22 -35.19
N ILE A 946 -1.92 9.88 -34.87
CA ILE A 946 -2.31 9.30 -33.57
C ILE A 946 -1.53 8.01 -33.30
N LYS A 947 -1.54 7.07 -34.25
CA LYS A 947 -0.80 5.80 -34.14
C LYS A 947 0.68 6.05 -33.90
N ARG A 948 1.32 6.88 -34.73
CA ARG A 948 2.74 7.21 -34.59
C ARG A 948 3.07 7.79 -33.22
N VAL A 949 2.25 8.69 -32.67
CA VAL A 949 2.50 9.28 -31.34
C VAL A 949 2.40 8.21 -30.25
N MET A 950 1.36 7.38 -30.31
CA MET A 950 1.15 6.32 -29.33
C MET A 950 2.23 5.23 -29.40
N GLU A 951 2.58 4.75 -30.58
CA GLU A 951 3.60 3.71 -30.79
C GLU A 951 5.00 4.16 -30.35
N ASN A 952 5.29 5.47 -30.45
CA ASN A 952 6.59 6.05 -30.06
C ASN A 952 6.56 6.76 -28.69
N ALA A 953 5.52 6.56 -27.88
CA ALA A 953 5.32 7.30 -26.63
C ALA A 953 6.43 7.06 -25.60
N ALA A 954 7.08 5.89 -25.61
CA ALA A 954 8.19 5.57 -24.71
C ALA A 954 9.48 6.32 -25.06
N GLU A 955 9.77 6.56 -26.34
CA GLU A 955 11.02 7.16 -26.80
C GLU A 955 11.08 8.68 -26.55
N PRO A 956 12.25 9.33 -26.44
CA PRO A 956 13.58 8.72 -26.31
C PRO A 956 13.89 8.28 -24.88
N ALA A 957 12.94 8.38 -23.94
CA ALA A 957 13.20 8.08 -22.52
C ALA A 957 13.51 6.60 -22.31
N VAL A 958 12.73 5.71 -22.94
CA VAL A 958 12.98 4.27 -22.97
C VAL A 958 12.74 3.78 -24.39
N ARG A 959 13.70 3.06 -24.94
CA ARG A 959 13.53 2.32 -26.20
C ARG A 959 13.14 0.88 -25.86
N LEU A 960 11.90 0.51 -26.15
CA LEU A 960 11.44 -0.86 -25.93
C LEU A 960 12.12 -1.79 -26.93
N THR A 961 12.40 -3.01 -26.49
CA THR A 961 12.96 -4.08 -27.31
C THR A 961 11.91 -4.75 -28.19
N VAL A 962 10.63 -4.47 -27.93
CA VAL A 962 9.48 -4.95 -28.71
C VAL A 962 8.74 -3.73 -29.26
N PRO A 963 8.38 -3.71 -30.55
CA PRO A 963 7.62 -2.61 -31.12
C PRO A 963 6.26 -2.49 -30.43
N ILE A 964 5.82 -1.28 -30.12
CA ILE A 964 4.44 -1.04 -29.69
C ILE A 964 3.56 -1.01 -30.95
N GLN A 965 2.37 -1.61 -30.87
CA GLN A 965 1.37 -1.58 -31.94
C GLN A 965 0.09 -0.93 -31.44
N VAL A 966 -0.52 -0.12 -32.31
CA VAL A 966 -1.81 0.51 -32.06
C VAL A 966 -2.76 0.21 -33.20
N ASP A 967 -3.94 -0.26 -32.86
CA ASP A 967 -5.04 -0.44 -33.80
C ASP A 967 -5.98 0.76 -33.66
N ALA A 968 -6.37 1.36 -34.79
CA ALA A 968 -7.19 2.56 -34.77
C ALA A 968 -8.22 2.57 -35.89
N HIS A 969 -9.48 2.83 -35.53
CA HIS A 969 -10.61 2.83 -36.45
C HIS A 969 -11.52 4.03 -36.21
N ALA A 970 -12.11 4.54 -37.29
CA ALA A 970 -13.01 5.67 -37.26
C ALA A 970 -14.45 5.22 -37.51
N ALA A 971 -15.41 5.71 -36.71
CA ALA A 971 -16.83 5.42 -36.89
C ALA A 971 -17.72 6.51 -36.29
N LYS A 972 -19.05 6.35 -36.44
CA LYS A 972 -20.03 7.33 -35.92
C LYS A 972 -20.33 7.16 -34.43
N ASN A 973 -20.10 5.97 -33.88
CA ASN A 973 -20.28 5.68 -32.47
C ASN A 973 -19.11 4.85 -31.93
N TRP A 974 -18.99 4.79 -30.61
CA TRP A 974 -17.85 4.15 -29.94
C TRP A 974 -17.80 2.64 -30.16
N ASP A 975 -18.95 1.93 -30.23
CA ASP A 975 -18.94 0.47 -30.47
C ASP A 975 -18.46 0.09 -31.88
N GLU A 976 -18.74 0.92 -32.89
CA GLU A 976 -18.26 0.68 -34.26
C GLU A 976 -16.80 1.08 -34.47
N ALA A 977 -16.31 2.06 -33.69
CA ALA A 977 -14.92 2.46 -33.73
C ALA A 977 -14.02 1.48 -32.96
N HIS A 978 -14.56 0.78 -31.97
CA HIS A 978 -13.88 -0.23 -31.16
C HIS A 978 -13.94 -1.61 -31.82
#